data_AF-A0A8T2RR59-F1
#
_entry.id   AF-A0A8T2RR59-F1
#
_cell.length_a   1.000
_cell.length_b   1.000
_cell.length_c   1.000
_cell.angle_alpha   90.00
_cell.angle_beta   90.00
_cell.angle_gamma   90.00
#
_symmetry.space_group_name_H-M   'P 1'
#
loop_
_entity.id
_entity.type
_entity.pdbx_description
1 polymer ?
#
loop_
_entity_poly.entity_id
_entity_poly.type
_entity_poly.pdbx_seq_one_letter_code
_entity_poly.pdbx_strand_id
1 'polypeptide(L)'
;MWNTIENFRESLSQITSDVLDAVEELEGNGSEHPALSYSSGSEASSNRRTRSVVSSGQPEGINGVAIKQNGKENHVLPARGPANSLLPKLKELQVYNKKLQAREKDLLKELSERDSALTSLQDNHAKVVTEFNSMKEMLIKEKEELSNVKTQLQRERKLVEEANRENKKLKSEKQKISLEILEHQHRSADVSTEVTKIRESARSEALKEMGPILASKDRKVEQLQAEVHEMESKLLQLQVNNVTKGTHDSFEVERSNYEKKLAAAYAERDKVMKDLKRLRQHLLEKEQADSEKMEQDSKLIAELEEKANASMVQAMQLEQNLAQALQKQADMSQKFSEQLEASNQQIIVLKRKLAACMSASESKDSELLNLQAALGQYYAECEAKDRLHTELSSARKELDKLSDQLKIANDAMTLKDKEKEDILEKLASQQKKFSQSQEQRRKLEADVLMMRRALEQSLSRLNRMSSDSDFHVDRRIVIKLLVTYFQRQQSREVLDLMSRMLGFSDEEKQAIGLAQQGAGKGVVRGVLGLPGRFVGSLLKSGSSPAAMPLSETDDQSFSDLWIDFLLKESEEREKRDSLAADASASNSNNEPSSTMDLLKPRSFSDSGYEHKNVDDFSTPNRLKDLSFVNGPSSRYQGGDSVGSSEFSNVPLNLSPNPSLAQSYLR
;
A
#
# COMPACT_ATOMS: atom_id res chain seq x y z
N MET A 1 15.32 -32.57 11.29
CA MET A 1 15.51 -31.23 10.72
C MET A 1 16.66 -31.20 9.72
N TRP A 2 17.94 -31.27 10.11
CA TRP A 2 19.05 -31.20 9.13
C TRP A 2 18.99 -32.27 8.03
N ASN A 3 18.90 -33.56 8.39
CA ASN A 3 18.71 -34.64 7.40
C ASN A 3 17.42 -34.46 6.57
N THR A 4 16.38 -33.86 7.15
CA THR A 4 15.11 -33.61 6.44
C THR A 4 15.25 -32.49 5.39
N ILE A 5 16.14 -31.52 5.61
CA ILE A 5 16.50 -30.47 4.65
C ILE A 5 17.45 -31.05 3.58
N GLU A 6 18.37 -31.93 3.98
CA GLU A 6 19.33 -32.58 3.08
C GLU A 6 18.61 -33.49 2.06
N ASN A 7 17.71 -34.37 2.52
CA ASN A 7 16.86 -35.17 1.65
C ASN A 7 15.97 -34.30 0.72
N PHE A 8 15.52 -33.12 1.18
CA PHE A 8 14.73 -32.20 0.34
C PHE A 8 15.58 -31.55 -0.76
N ARG A 9 16.83 -31.20 -0.44
CA ARG A 9 17.82 -30.68 -1.40
C ARG A 9 18.19 -31.75 -2.43
N GLU A 10 18.37 -32.99 -2.00
CA GLU A 10 18.67 -34.13 -2.88
C GLU A 10 17.49 -34.44 -3.81
N SER A 11 16.26 -34.46 -3.28
CA SER A 11 15.02 -34.59 -4.07
C SER A 11 14.86 -33.47 -5.12
N LEU A 12 15.13 -32.22 -4.74
CA LEU A 12 15.10 -31.09 -5.68
C LEU A 12 16.19 -31.21 -6.75
N SER A 13 17.39 -31.70 -6.38
CA SER A 13 18.49 -31.91 -7.32
C SER A 13 18.15 -32.99 -8.35
N GLN A 14 17.50 -34.08 -7.93
CA GLN A 14 17.00 -35.13 -8.82
C GLN A 14 15.97 -34.57 -9.80
N ILE A 15 14.96 -33.84 -9.31
CA ILE A 15 13.91 -33.22 -10.14
C ILE A 15 14.53 -32.27 -11.20
N THR A 16 15.59 -31.51 -10.87
CA THR A 16 16.29 -30.69 -11.88
C THR A 16 17.09 -31.50 -12.90
N SER A 17 17.53 -32.72 -12.59
CA SER A 17 18.15 -33.62 -13.57
C SER A 17 17.09 -34.20 -14.51
N ASP A 18 16.03 -34.78 -13.93
CA ASP A 18 14.93 -35.41 -14.68
C ASP A 18 14.26 -34.42 -15.65
N VAL A 19 14.18 -33.13 -15.28
CA VAL A 19 13.65 -32.05 -16.13
C VAL A 19 14.63 -31.60 -17.21
N LEU A 20 15.94 -31.71 -17.01
CA LEU A 20 16.94 -31.39 -18.05
C LEU A 20 16.99 -32.49 -19.11
N ASP A 21 17.04 -33.76 -18.69
CA ASP A 21 17.05 -34.91 -19.59
C ASP A 21 15.76 -34.93 -20.45
N ALA A 22 14.61 -34.62 -19.86
CA ALA A 22 13.32 -34.51 -20.57
C ALA A 22 13.20 -33.30 -21.52
N VAL A 23 14.07 -32.28 -21.39
CA VAL A 23 14.17 -31.19 -22.36
C VAL A 23 15.10 -31.60 -23.52
N GLU A 24 16.19 -32.31 -23.23
CA GLU A 24 17.14 -32.75 -24.27
C GLU A 24 16.52 -33.81 -25.20
N GLU A 25 15.60 -34.67 -24.72
CA GLU A 25 14.78 -35.54 -25.58
C GLU A 25 13.77 -34.77 -26.48
N LEU A 26 13.38 -33.54 -26.13
CA LEU A 26 12.37 -32.77 -26.87
C LEU A 26 12.95 -31.90 -28.00
N GLU A 27 14.23 -31.53 -27.95
CA GLU A 27 14.89 -30.76 -29.03
C GLU A 27 15.51 -31.66 -30.13
N GLY A 28 15.50 -32.99 -29.93
CA GLY A 28 16.12 -34.01 -30.79
C GLY A 28 15.45 -34.31 -32.14
N ASN A 29 14.85 -33.34 -32.84
CA ASN A 29 14.33 -33.52 -34.21
C ASN A 29 14.24 -32.19 -35.00
N GLY A 30 15.31 -31.80 -35.71
CA GLY A 30 15.47 -30.41 -36.16
C GLY A 30 16.20 -30.12 -37.49
N SER A 31 16.38 -31.09 -38.40
CA SER A 31 16.84 -30.93 -39.80
C SER A 31 18.21 -30.27 -40.11
N GLU A 32 18.99 -30.92 -40.98
CA GLU A 32 20.25 -30.42 -41.54
C GLU A 32 20.01 -29.39 -42.67
N HIS A 33 20.81 -28.31 -42.75
CA HIS A 33 21.49 -27.79 -43.96
C HIS A 33 22.31 -26.51 -43.65
N PRO A 34 23.24 -26.04 -44.53
CA PRO A 34 24.58 -25.67 -44.04
C PRO A 34 24.99 -24.21 -44.26
N ALA A 35 26.17 -23.88 -43.75
CA ALA A 35 26.74 -22.53 -43.72
C ALA A 35 27.09 -21.92 -45.09
N LEU A 36 26.94 -20.60 -45.19
CA LEU A 36 27.74 -19.71 -46.05
C LEU A 36 28.19 -18.48 -45.26
N SER A 37 29.08 -17.68 -45.85
CA SER A 37 30.16 -17.00 -45.12
C SER A 37 30.30 -15.50 -45.37
N TYR A 38 30.75 -14.80 -44.31
CA TYR A 38 31.62 -13.61 -44.30
C TYR A 38 31.11 -12.19 -44.66
N SER A 39 31.56 -11.24 -43.82
CA SER A 39 32.08 -9.89 -44.15
C SER A 39 31.16 -8.64 -44.21
N SER A 40 31.10 -7.95 -43.07
CA SER A 40 31.64 -6.57 -42.82
C SER A 40 31.25 -5.34 -43.68
N GLY A 41 31.06 -4.19 -42.99
CA GLY A 41 30.85 -2.82 -43.53
C GLY A 41 29.45 -2.28 -43.18
N SER A 42 29.22 -1.33 -42.27
CA SER A 42 29.80 0.00 -41.93
C SER A 42 29.24 1.20 -42.72
N GLU A 43 28.91 2.26 -41.96
CA GLU A 43 28.68 3.67 -42.30
C GLU A 43 27.34 4.22 -42.86
N ALA A 44 26.81 5.19 -42.09
CA ALA A 44 26.35 6.53 -42.49
C ALA A 44 25.15 6.76 -43.46
N SER A 45 24.00 7.03 -42.83
CA SER A 45 23.25 8.31 -42.95
C SER A 45 23.09 9.02 -44.31
N SER A 46 21.84 9.13 -44.80
CA SER A 46 21.25 10.46 -45.12
C SER A 46 19.74 10.48 -45.41
N ASN A 47 19.13 11.63 -45.09
CA ASN A 47 17.73 11.98 -45.32
C ASN A 47 17.27 11.86 -46.80
N ARG A 48 16.00 11.45 -47.00
CA ARG A 48 15.11 12.21 -47.90
C ARG A 48 13.63 12.14 -47.51
N ARG A 49 12.94 13.26 -47.70
CA ARG A 49 11.48 13.41 -47.54
C ARG A 49 10.74 12.88 -48.76
N THR A 50 9.58 12.26 -48.54
CA THR A 50 8.36 12.53 -49.33
C THR A 50 7.13 12.38 -48.43
N ARG A 51 6.01 12.98 -48.84
CA ARG A 51 4.78 13.18 -48.04
C ARG A 51 3.58 13.07 -48.97
N SER A 52 2.69 12.10 -48.77
CA SER A 52 1.22 12.24 -49.00
C SER A 52 0.46 10.91 -48.94
N VAL A 53 -0.62 10.89 -48.16
CA VAL A 53 -1.97 10.42 -48.51
C VAL A 53 -2.11 9.09 -49.27
N VAL A 54 -2.73 8.12 -48.58
CA VAL A 54 -3.56 7.07 -49.19
C VAL A 54 -4.99 7.28 -48.68
N SER A 55 -6.00 7.18 -49.56
CA SER A 55 -7.42 7.28 -49.17
C SER A 55 -8.21 6.11 -49.75
N SER A 56 -8.98 5.46 -48.87
CA SER A 56 -10.27 4.79 -49.12
C SER A 56 -10.66 4.47 -50.57
N GLY A 57 -10.72 3.19 -50.92
CA GLY A 57 -11.47 2.71 -52.08
C GLY A 57 -12.88 2.23 -51.69
N GLN A 58 -13.87 2.51 -52.55
CA GLN A 58 -15.11 1.73 -52.65
C GLN A 58 -15.56 1.68 -54.12
N PRO A 59 -16.30 0.64 -54.56
CA PRO A 59 -16.58 0.41 -55.98
C PRO A 59 -17.95 0.92 -56.44
N GLU A 60 -18.10 0.97 -57.78
CA GLU A 60 -19.30 0.66 -58.60
C GLU A 60 -20.72 1.02 -58.06
N GLY A 61 -21.56 1.81 -58.74
CA GLY A 61 -21.43 2.46 -60.06
C GLY A 61 -22.43 1.99 -61.13
N ILE A 62 -23.73 1.88 -60.81
CA ILE A 62 -24.77 1.45 -61.77
C ILE A 62 -25.91 2.49 -61.91
N ASN A 63 -25.98 3.10 -63.10
CA ASN A 63 -27.15 3.64 -63.82
C ASN A 63 -28.27 4.36 -63.04
N GLY A 64 -28.26 5.70 -63.08
CA GLY A 64 -29.45 6.52 -62.81
C GLY A 64 -30.33 6.69 -64.06
N VAL A 65 -31.66 6.51 -63.89
CA VAL A 65 -32.66 6.80 -64.94
C VAL A 65 -33.26 8.20 -64.71
N ALA A 66 -33.01 9.11 -65.64
CA ALA A 66 -33.55 10.47 -65.56
C ALA A 66 -34.93 10.57 -66.23
N ILE A 67 -35.97 10.91 -65.45
CA ILE A 67 -37.31 11.24 -65.97
C ILE A 67 -37.54 12.75 -65.87
N LYS A 68 -37.78 13.38 -67.03
CA LYS A 68 -38.08 14.82 -67.13
C LYS A 68 -39.54 15.12 -66.80
N GLN A 69 -39.78 16.30 -66.23
CA GLN A 69 -41.12 16.92 -66.20
C GLN A 69 -41.40 17.63 -67.54
N ASN A 70 -42.57 17.40 -68.16
CA ASN A 70 -43.38 18.38 -68.91
C ASN A 70 -44.59 17.73 -69.60
N GLY A 71 -45.65 18.52 -69.86
CA GLY A 71 -46.92 18.06 -70.46
C GLY A 71 -47.86 17.45 -69.40
N LYS A 72 -49.05 17.93 -69.06
CA LYS A 72 -50.13 18.65 -69.79
C LYS A 72 -50.69 17.90 -71.00
N GLU A 73 -51.75 17.14 -70.76
CA GLU A 73 -52.90 17.12 -71.70
C GLU A 73 -54.21 16.87 -70.92
N ASN A 74 -55.36 17.18 -71.53
CA ASN A 74 -56.66 17.18 -70.87
C ASN A 74 -57.45 15.91 -71.16
N HIS A 75 -58.20 15.41 -70.19
CA HIS A 75 -59.50 14.81 -70.48
C HIS A 75 -60.54 15.18 -69.43
N VAL A 76 -61.61 15.81 -69.90
CA VAL A 76 -62.81 16.15 -69.12
C VAL A 76 -63.86 15.07 -69.38
N LEU A 77 -64.55 14.60 -68.34
CA LEU A 77 -66.02 14.48 -68.24
C LEU A 77 -66.39 14.14 -66.77
N PRO A 78 -67.62 14.44 -66.30
CA PRO A 78 -67.87 14.65 -64.87
C PRO A 78 -68.56 13.48 -64.15
N ALA A 79 -68.27 13.35 -62.85
CA ALA A 79 -69.08 12.58 -61.90
C ALA A 79 -69.48 13.48 -60.71
N ARG A 80 -70.78 13.70 -60.50
CA ARG A 80 -71.32 14.42 -59.33
C ARG A 80 -71.16 13.56 -58.08
N GLY A 81 -70.37 14.02 -57.11
CA GLY A 81 -70.22 13.43 -55.79
C GLY A 81 -69.71 14.47 -54.77
N PRO A 82 -69.92 14.27 -53.46
CA PRO A 82 -69.69 15.31 -52.44
C PRO A 82 -68.21 15.48 -52.04
N ALA A 83 -67.36 15.89 -52.98
CA ALA A 83 -65.91 16.05 -52.78
C ALA A 83 -65.51 17.06 -51.69
N ASN A 84 -66.41 17.98 -51.31
CA ASN A 84 -66.15 19.07 -50.38
C ASN A 84 -65.83 18.61 -48.94
N SER A 85 -66.14 17.35 -48.55
CA SER A 85 -65.79 16.79 -47.24
C SER A 85 -64.43 16.09 -47.19
N LEU A 86 -63.82 15.79 -48.35
CA LEU A 86 -62.54 15.07 -48.45
C LEU A 86 -61.33 16.01 -48.64
N LEU A 87 -61.56 17.20 -49.22
CA LEU A 87 -60.55 18.25 -49.36
C LEU A 87 -59.83 18.65 -48.06
N PRO A 88 -60.50 18.75 -46.88
CA PRO A 88 -59.82 19.00 -45.62
C PRO A 88 -58.87 17.87 -45.23
N LYS A 89 -59.34 16.61 -45.25
CA LYS A 89 -58.54 15.42 -44.92
C LYS A 89 -57.32 15.26 -45.84
N LEU A 90 -57.44 15.61 -47.11
CA LEU A 90 -56.30 15.59 -48.05
C LEU A 90 -55.21 16.60 -47.65
N LYS A 91 -55.60 17.79 -47.15
CA LYS A 91 -54.65 18.80 -46.62
C LYS A 91 -54.03 18.35 -45.30
N GLU A 92 -54.80 17.75 -44.39
CA GLU A 92 -54.27 17.17 -43.15
C GLU A 92 -53.24 16.07 -43.44
N LEU A 93 -53.55 15.16 -44.37
CA LEU A 93 -52.63 14.12 -44.81
C LEU A 93 -51.37 14.70 -45.47
N GLN A 94 -51.46 15.78 -46.26
CA GLN A 94 -50.27 16.47 -46.79
C GLN A 94 -49.42 17.11 -45.67
N VAL A 95 -50.03 17.71 -44.64
CA VAL A 95 -49.31 18.26 -43.50
C VAL A 95 -48.66 17.16 -42.66
N TYR A 96 -49.35 16.03 -42.46
CA TYR A 96 -48.82 14.86 -41.77
C TYR A 96 -47.63 14.25 -42.53
N ASN A 97 -47.76 14.08 -43.86
CA ASN A 97 -46.70 13.53 -44.70
C ASN A 97 -45.45 14.45 -44.69
N LYS A 98 -45.62 15.78 -44.77
CA LYS A 98 -44.51 16.74 -44.58
C LYS A 98 -43.84 16.66 -43.20
N LYS A 99 -44.60 16.47 -42.12
CA LYS A 99 -44.04 16.24 -40.77
C LYS A 99 -43.26 14.93 -40.70
N LEU A 100 -43.73 13.90 -41.39
CA LEU A 100 -43.10 12.58 -41.43
C LEU A 100 -41.79 12.62 -42.23
N GLN A 101 -41.78 13.27 -43.40
CA GLN A 101 -40.56 13.55 -44.19
C GLN A 101 -39.53 14.41 -43.45
N ALA A 102 -39.99 15.39 -42.65
CA ALA A 102 -39.08 16.17 -41.80
C ALA A 102 -38.41 15.25 -40.75
N ARG A 103 -39.20 14.45 -40.03
CA ARG A 103 -38.70 13.51 -39.02
C ARG A 103 -37.80 12.42 -39.62
N GLU A 104 -38.10 11.95 -40.83
CA GLU A 104 -37.26 11.02 -41.59
C GLU A 104 -35.89 11.64 -41.92
N LYS A 105 -35.87 12.91 -42.35
CA LYS A 105 -34.63 13.66 -42.58
C LYS A 105 -33.84 13.89 -41.29
N ASP A 106 -34.51 14.20 -40.18
CA ASP A 106 -33.87 14.37 -38.88
C ASP A 106 -33.25 13.07 -38.37
N LEU A 107 -33.94 11.93 -38.53
CA LEU A 107 -33.42 10.59 -38.22
C LEU A 107 -32.23 10.18 -39.11
N LEU A 108 -32.27 10.51 -40.42
CA LEU A 108 -31.14 10.29 -41.33
C LEU A 108 -29.91 11.12 -40.93
N LYS A 109 -30.12 12.33 -40.40
CA LYS A 109 -29.04 13.15 -39.83
C LYS A 109 -28.50 12.53 -38.54
N GLU A 110 -29.38 12.09 -37.63
CA GLU A 110 -28.97 11.45 -36.37
C GLU A 110 -28.23 10.11 -36.60
N LEU A 111 -28.55 9.39 -37.69
CA LEU A 111 -27.80 8.23 -38.17
C LEU A 111 -26.40 8.62 -38.67
N SER A 112 -26.28 9.60 -39.57
CA SER A 112 -24.96 10.00 -40.10
C SER A 112 -24.04 10.60 -39.04
N GLU A 113 -24.61 11.26 -38.02
CA GLU A 113 -23.88 11.73 -36.84
C GLU A 113 -23.42 10.56 -35.94
N ARG A 114 -24.22 9.49 -35.81
CA ARG A 114 -23.79 8.26 -35.13
C ARG A 114 -22.71 7.50 -35.90
N ASP A 115 -22.86 7.35 -37.22
CA ASP A 115 -21.88 6.65 -38.06
C ASP A 115 -20.52 7.37 -38.02
N SER A 116 -20.53 8.71 -38.11
CA SER A 116 -19.32 9.53 -37.94
C SER A 116 -18.68 9.39 -36.55
N ALA A 117 -19.49 9.33 -35.49
CA ALA A 117 -18.99 9.12 -34.13
C ALA A 117 -18.41 7.71 -33.93
N LEU A 118 -19.04 6.70 -34.54
CA LEU A 118 -18.60 5.31 -34.49
C LEU A 118 -17.28 5.11 -35.27
N THR A 119 -17.12 5.74 -36.44
CA THR A 119 -15.84 5.78 -37.16
C THR A 119 -14.75 6.44 -36.31
N SER A 120 -15.02 7.59 -35.68
CA SER A 120 -14.05 8.25 -34.80
C SER A 120 -13.66 7.40 -33.57
N LEU A 121 -14.60 6.62 -33.04
CA LEU A 121 -14.33 5.69 -31.93
C LEU A 121 -13.49 4.49 -32.39
N GLN A 122 -13.72 3.97 -33.60
CA GLN A 122 -12.88 2.93 -34.23
C GLN A 122 -11.46 3.43 -34.48
N ASP A 123 -11.28 4.64 -35.02
CA ASP A 123 -9.96 5.27 -35.21
C ASP A 123 -9.20 5.43 -33.89
N ASN A 124 -9.89 5.83 -32.82
CA ASN A 124 -9.28 5.99 -31.51
C ASN A 124 -8.94 4.64 -30.86
N HIS A 125 -9.80 3.63 -31.02
CA HIS A 125 -9.49 2.26 -30.60
C HIS A 125 -8.26 1.71 -31.36
N ALA A 126 -8.15 1.95 -32.67
CA ALA A 126 -6.99 1.54 -33.47
C ALA A 126 -5.68 2.17 -32.95
N LYS A 127 -5.68 3.46 -32.61
CA LYS A 127 -4.52 4.15 -32.00
C LYS A 127 -4.12 3.50 -30.68
N VAL A 128 -5.07 3.30 -29.77
CA VAL A 128 -4.83 2.65 -28.46
C VAL A 128 -4.28 1.24 -28.64
N VAL A 129 -4.74 0.48 -29.64
CA VAL A 129 -4.18 -0.85 -29.97
C VAL A 129 -2.74 -0.76 -30.48
N THR A 130 -2.40 0.23 -31.31
CA THR A 130 -1.01 0.44 -31.75
C THR A 130 -0.07 0.90 -30.63
N GLU A 131 -0.54 1.76 -29.74
CA GLU A 131 0.19 2.22 -28.56
C GLU A 131 0.41 1.06 -27.57
N PHE A 132 -0.62 0.25 -27.32
CA PHE A 132 -0.53 -0.96 -26.49
C PHE A 132 0.47 -1.97 -27.05
N ASN A 133 0.46 -2.22 -28.37
CA ASN A 133 1.42 -3.11 -29.01
C ASN A 133 2.85 -2.55 -28.94
N SER A 134 3.05 -1.23 -29.08
CA SER A 134 4.35 -0.58 -28.92
C SER A 134 4.87 -0.70 -27.47
N MET A 135 4.02 -0.45 -26.46
CA MET A 135 4.36 -0.66 -25.05
C MET A 135 4.72 -2.13 -24.75
N LYS A 136 3.99 -3.08 -25.35
CA LYS A 136 4.28 -4.51 -25.22
C LYS A 136 5.64 -4.88 -25.83
N GLU A 137 6.02 -4.28 -26.96
CA GLU A 137 7.33 -4.48 -27.59
C GLU A 137 8.48 -3.88 -26.73
N MET A 138 8.27 -2.70 -26.14
CA MET A 138 9.24 -2.11 -25.20
C MET A 138 9.43 -2.99 -23.95
N LEU A 139 8.34 -3.52 -23.37
CA LEU A 139 8.39 -4.43 -22.22
C LEU A 139 9.14 -5.74 -22.53
N ILE A 140 9.13 -6.21 -23.78
CA ILE A 140 9.90 -7.39 -24.20
C ILE A 140 11.40 -7.05 -24.24
N LYS A 141 11.78 -5.91 -24.83
CA LYS A 141 13.18 -5.45 -24.91
C LYS A 141 13.76 -5.18 -23.52
N GLU A 142 13.02 -4.52 -22.64
CA GLU A 142 13.43 -4.26 -21.26
C GLU A 142 13.67 -5.57 -20.47
N LYS A 143 12.86 -6.61 -20.70
CA LYS A 143 13.07 -7.95 -20.10
C LYS A 143 14.30 -8.65 -20.66
N GLU A 144 14.60 -8.47 -21.94
CA GLU A 144 15.81 -9.01 -22.58
C GLU A 144 17.07 -8.30 -22.07
N GLU A 145 17.05 -6.97 -21.98
CA GLU A 145 18.11 -6.17 -21.36
C GLU A 145 18.34 -6.55 -19.89
N LEU A 146 17.28 -6.71 -19.10
CA LEU A 146 17.36 -7.13 -17.70
C LEU A 146 17.91 -8.57 -17.57
N SER A 147 17.58 -9.47 -18.50
CA SER A 147 18.19 -10.80 -18.60
C SER A 147 19.69 -10.70 -18.89
N ASN A 148 20.08 -9.88 -19.88
CA ASN A 148 21.49 -9.66 -20.23
C ASN A 148 22.30 -9.10 -19.05
N VAL A 149 21.80 -8.06 -18.37
CA VAL A 149 22.39 -7.49 -17.15
C VAL A 149 22.51 -8.55 -16.04
N LYS A 150 21.48 -9.39 -15.83
CA LYS A 150 21.51 -10.49 -14.86
C LYS A 150 22.62 -11.50 -15.17
N THR A 151 22.82 -11.87 -16.45
CA THR A 151 23.95 -12.75 -16.82
C THR A 151 25.31 -12.08 -16.64
N GLN A 152 25.44 -10.78 -16.93
CA GLN A 152 26.68 -10.03 -16.70
C GLN A 152 27.04 -9.99 -15.21
N LEU A 153 26.08 -9.62 -14.35
CA LEU A 153 26.26 -9.57 -12.89
C LEU A 153 26.64 -10.96 -12.33
N GLN A 154 26.13 -12.05 -12.91
CA GLN A 154 26.54 -13.41 -12.55
C GLN A 154 27.97 -13.74 -12.99
N ARG A 155 28.44 -13.25 -14.16
CA ARG A 155 29.85 -13.39 -14.58
C ARG A 155 30.78 -12.59 -13.67
N GLU A 156 30.43 -11.35 -13.35
CA GLU A 156 31.19 -10.48 -12.45
C GLU A 156 31.30 -11.07 -11.04
N ARG A 157 30.22 -11.66 -10.49
CA ARG A 157 30.28 -12.40 -9.21
C ARG A 157 31.29 -13.55 -9.25
N LYS A 158 31.31 -14.36 -10.33
CA LYS A 158 32.29 -15.46 -10.48
C LYS A 158 33.73 -14.93 -10.49
N LEU A 159 34.00 -13.85 -11.24
CA LEU A 159 35.32 -13.21 -11.28
C LEU A 159 35.74 -12.65 -9.91
N VAL A 160 34.81 -12.03 -9.17
CA VAL A 160 35.07 -11.53 -7.81
C VAL A 160 35.35 -12.69 -6.84
N GLU A 161 34.65 -13.82 -6.95
CA GLU A 161 34.98 -15.01 -6.15
C GLU A 161 36.36 -15.59 -6.51
N GLU A 162 36.72 -15.65 -7.79
CA GLU A 162 38.01 -16.12 -8.28
C GLU A 162 39.17 -15.26 -7.75
N ALA A 163 39.07 -13.93 -7.91
CA ALA A 163 40.04 -12.98 -7.35
C ALA A 163 40.14 -13.10 -5.82
N ASN A 164 39.04 -13.42 -5.11
CA ASN A 164 39.06 -13.70 -3.67
C ASN A 164 39.72 -15.04 -3.31
N ARG A 165 39.62 -16.07 -4.18
CA ARG A 165 40.36 -17.34 -4.03
C ARG A 165 41.86 -17.12 -4.25
N GLU A 166 42.24 -16.33 -5.25
CA GLU A 166 43.63 -15.96 -5.53
C GLU A 166 44.25 -15.12 -4.40
N ASN A 167 43.56 -14.09 -3.92
CA ASN A 167 44.03 -13.29 -2.77
C ASN A 167 44.25 -14.14 -1.51
N LYS A 168 43.47 -15.21 -1.29
CA LYS A 168 43.70 -16.17 -0.20
C LYS A 168 44.97 -16.99 -0.41
N LYS A 169 45.25 -17.46 -1.63
CA LYS A 169 46.51 -18.17 -1.99
C LYS A 169 47.71 -17.25 -1.75
N LEU A 170 47.73 -16.07 -2.37
CA LEU A 170 48.81 -15.08 -2.25
C LEU A 170 49.05 -14.65 -0.79
N LYS A 171 48.00 -14.56 0.04
CA LYS A 171 48.14 -14.30 1.48
C LYS A 171 48.86 -15.43 2.21
N SER A 172 48.55 -16.69 1.90
CA SER A 172 49.23 -17.86 2.48
C SER A 172 50.69 -18.00 2.02
N GLU A 173 50.96 -17.71 0.74
CA GLU A 173 52.30 -17.68 0.17
C GLU A 173 53.15 -16.57 0.80
N LYS A 174 52.59 -15.35 0.96
CA LYS A 174 53.24 -14.26 1.69
C LYS A 174 53.57 -14.64 3.14
N GLN A 175 52.69 -15.39 3.82
CA GLN A 175 52.98 -15.90 5.17
C GLN A 175 54.13 -16.92 5.17
N LYS A 176 54.14 -17.86 4.21
CA LYS A 176 55.24 -18.83 4.03
C LYS A 176 56.59 -18.14 3.78
N ILE A 177 56.65 -17.21 2.83
CA ILE A 177 57.86 -16.43 2.51
C ILE A 177 58.31 -15.59 3.72
N SER A 178 57.38 -15.04 4.51
CA SER A 178 57.73 -14.29 5.73
C SER A 178 58.40 -15.18 6.80
N LEU A 179 57.98 -16.44 6.92
CA LEU A 179 58.63 -17.42 7.82
C LEU A 179 60.00 -17.83 7.29
N GLU A 180 60.15 -18.06 5.98
CA GLU A 180 61.43 -18.38 5.34
C GLU A 180 62.45 -17.23 5.52
N ILE A 181 62.02 -15.97 5.38
CA ILE A 181 62.86 -14.79 5.65
C ILE A 181 63.31 -14.74 7.12
N LEU A 182 62.42 -15.01 8.08
CA LEU A 182 62.78 -15.07 9.51
C LEU A 182 63.77 -16.20 9.82
N GLU A 183 63.61 -17.37 9.19
CA GLU A 183 64.55 -18.48 9.33
C GLU A 183 65.93 -18.14 8.75
N HIS A 184 65.98 -17.49 7.58
CA HIS A 184 67.22 -16.99 6.99
C HIS A 184 67.89 -15.90 7.84
N GLN A 185 67.12 -15.01 8.48
CA GLN A 185 67.64 -14.03 9.44
C GLN A 185 68.25 -14.70 10.67
N HIS A 186 67.59 -15.72 11.24
CA HIS A 186 68.15 -16.51 12.34
C HIS A 186 69.46 -17.21 11.95
N ARG A 187 69.47 -17.97 10.85
CA ARG A 187 70.69 -18.62 10.34
C ARG A 187 71.82 -17.63 10.08
N SER A 188 71.50 -16.41 9.60
CA SER A 188 72.49 -15.35 9.37
C SER A 188 73.05 -14.78 10.69
N ALA A 189 72.22 -14.64 11.73
CA ALA A 189 72.67 -14.27 13.06
C ALA A 189 73.57 -15.34 13.68
N ASP A 190 73.18 -16.61 13.61
CA ASP A 190 73.95 -17.75 14.12
C ASP A 190 75.35 -17.79 13.49
N VAL A 191 75.43 -17.74 12.15
CA VAL A 191 76.69 -17.66 11.39
C VAL A 191 77.51 -16.44 11.76
N SER A 192 76.88 -15.27 11.99
CA SER A 192 77.58 -14.07 12.45
C SER A 192 78.19 -14.25 13.85
N THR A 193 77.53 -14.97 14.77
CA THR A 193 78.13 -15.29 16.08
C THR A 193 79.30 -16.27 15.94
N GLU A 194 79.23 -17.24 15.03
CA GLU A 194 80.33 -18.19 14.84
C GLU A 194 81.55 -17.52 14.20
N VAL A 195 81.35 -16.65 13.21
CA VAL A 195 82.42 -15.83 12.60
C VAL A 195 83.10 -14.93 13.65
N THR A 196 82.36 -14.38 14.62
CA THR A 196 82.98 -13.59 15.70
C THR A 196 83.81 -14.45 16.65
N LYS A 197 83.30 -15.62 17.09
CA LYS A 197 84.08 -16.59 17.90
C LYS A 197 85.38 -17.02 17.20
N ILE A 198 85.30 -17.39 15.92
CA ILE A 198 86.47 -17.81 15.12
C ILE A 198 87.49 -16.66 15.03
N ARG A 199 87.04 -15.43 14.80
CA ARG A 199 87.90 -14.25 14.72
C ARG A 199 88.58 -13.93 16.06
N GLU A 200 87.88 -14.11 17.18
CA GLU A 200 88.44 -13.92 18.52
C GLU A 200 89.43 -15.03 18.89
N SER A 201 89.14 -16.28 18.55
CA SER A 201 90.06 -17.41 18.73
C SER A 201 91.36 -17.21 17.94
N ALA A 202 91.27 -16.92 16.64
CA ALA A 202 92.43 -16.65 15.80
C ALA A 202 93.26 -15.44 16.27
N ARG A 203 92.61 -14.40 16.81
CA ARG A 203 93.31 -13.25 17.42
C ARG A 203 94.04 -13.64 18.71
N SER A 204 93.42 -14.47 19.54
CA SER A 204 94.03 -14.99 20.78
C SER A 204 95.24 -15.89 20.50
N GLU A 205 95.15 -16.71 19.46
CA GLU A 205 96.20 -17.61 18.99
C GLU A 205 97.39 -16.84 18.39
N ALA A 206 97.13 -15.92 17.46
CA ALA A 206 98.17 -15.06 16.88
C ALA A 206 98.92 -14.21 17.94
N LEU A 207 98.24 -13.78 19.01
CA LEU A 207 98.88 -13.08 20.13
C LEU A 207 99.80 -13.99 20.95
N LYS A 208 99.47 -15.28 21.10
CA LYS A 208 100.33 -16.27 21.78
C LYS A 208 101.59 -16.60 20.97
N GLU A 209 101.49 -16.65 19.64
CA GLU A 209 102.66 -16.90 18.77
C GLU A 209 103.57 -15.67 18.64
N MET A 210 103.00 -14.48 18.46
CA MET A 210 103.77 -13.24 18.28
C MET A 210 104.48 -12.76 19.55
N GLY A 211 103.90 -12.98 20.74
CA GLY A 211 104.46 -12.51 22.02
C GLY A 211 105.91 -12.97 22.27
N PRO A 212 106.21 -14.29 22.22
CA PRO A 212 107.57 -14.81 22.35
C PRO A 212 108.53 -14.31 21.26
N ILE A 213 108.04 -14.14 20.02
CA ILE A 213 108.86 -13.67 18.89
C ILE A 213 109.29 -12.22 19.11
N LEU A 214 108.38 -11.35 19.55
CA LEU A 214 108.70 -9.95 19.88
C LEU A 214 109.71 -9.89 21.03
N ALA A 215 109.44 -10.58 22.15
CA ALA A 215 110.36 -10.67 23.28
C ALA A 215 111.74 -11.26 22.92
N SER A 216 111.84 -12.09 21.88
CA SER A 216 113.13 -12.58 21.35
C SER A 216 113.89 -11.52 20.54
N LYS A 217 113.17 -10.65 19.82
CA LYS A 217 113.76 -9.56 19.02
C LYS A 217 114.29 -8.46 19.92
N ASP A 218 113.54 -8.08 20.96
CA ASP A 218 113.95 -7.04 21.92
C ASP A 218 115.29 -7.40 22.59
N ARG A 219 115.41 -8.64 23.10
CA ARG A 219 116.68 -9.19 23.64
C ARG A 219 117.82 -9.20 22.62
N LYS A 220 117.53 -9.33 21.32
CA LYS A 220 118.55 -9.33 20.27
C LYS A 220 119.02 -7.92 19.93
N VAL A 221 118.15 -6.91 20.08
CA VAL A 221 118.52 -5.49 19.98
C VAL A 221 119.47 -5.11 21.13
N GLU A 222 119.15 -5.50 22.37
CA GLU A 222 120.03 -5.27 23.53
C GLU A 222 121.44 -5.88 23.34
N GLN A 223 121.52 -7.12 22.82
CA GLN A 223 122.81 -7.76 22.52
C GLN A 223 123.65 -6.98 21.49
N LEU A 224 123.04 -6.54 20.40
CA LEU A 224 123.75 -5.83 19.32
C LEU A 224 124.24 -4.45 19.77
N GLN A 225 123.54 -3.78 20.67
CA GLN A 225 123.97 -2.51 21.24
C GLN A 225 125.23 -2.65 22.13
N ALA A 226 125.35 -3.75 22.88
CA ALA A 226 126.56 -4.04 23.65
C ALA A 226 127.77 -4.35 22.76
N GLU A 227 127.56 -5.13 21.68
CA GLU A 227 128.63 -5.54 20.75
C GLU A 227 129.23 -4.36 19.97
N VAL A 228 128.41 -3.39 19.56
CA VAL A 228 128.88 -2.13 18.97
C VAL A 228 129.79 -1.36 19.95
N HIS A 229 129.36 -1.22 21.20
CA HIS A 229 130.09 -0.46 22.21
C HIS A 229 131.45 -1.10 22.58
N GLU A 230 131.60 -2.42 22.43
CA GLU A 230 132.87 -3.13 22.57
C GLU A 230 133.80 -2.92 21.35
N MET A 231 133.23 -2.89 20.13
CA MET A 231 134.00 -2.71 18.89
C MET A 231 134.58 -1.29 18.76
N GLU A 232 133.83 -0.26 19.17
CA GLU A 232 134.32 1.12 19.21
C GLU A 232 135.55 1.28 20.14
N SER A 233 135.56 0.58 21.28
CA SER A 233 136.69 0.57 22.21
C SER A 233 137.95 -0.06 21.60
N LYS A 234 137.82 -1.07 20.74
CA LYS A 234 138.95 -1.76 20.08
C LYS A 234 139.54 -0.93 18.94
N LEU A 235 138.71 -0.15 18.23
CA LEU A 235 139.16 0.67 17.10
C LEU A 235 140.16 1.77 17.52
N LEU A 236 139.98 2.34 18.71
CA LEU A 236 140.87 3.36 19.28
C LEU A 236 142.29 2.86 19.64
N GLN A 237 142.52 1.54 19.67
CA GLN A 237 143.76 0.97 20.22
C GLN A 237 144.83 0.60 19.15
N LEU A 238 144.50 0.67 17.85
CA LEU A 238 145.33 0.13 16.77
C LEU A 238 145.92 1.15 15.77
N GLN A 239 145.74 2.46 15.99
CA GLN A 239 146.23 3.51 15.08
C GLN A 239 147.65 4.05 15.40
N VAL A 240 148.60 3.19 15.82
CA VAL A 240 149.96 3.62 16.18
C VAL A 240 151.07 2.69 15.63
N ASN A 241 152.02 3.30 14.90
CA ASN A 241 153.38 2.86 14.54
C ASN A 241 153.66 1.85 13.39
N ASN A 242 154.06 2.46 12.25
CA ASN A 242 155.31 2.23 11.50
C ASN A 242 155.49 1.11 10.46
N VAL A 243 156.31 1.47 9.45
CA VAL A 243 156.73 0.76 8.24
C VAL A 243 158.23 1.10 7.98
N THR A 244 158.88 0.46 6.99
CA THR A 244 160.26 0.72 6.48
C THR A 244 161.40 0.12 7.32
N LYS A 245 162.62 -0.24 6.83
CA LYS A 245 163.33 -0.25 5.52
C LYS A 245 164.21 -1.54 5.48
N GLY A 246 164.94 -1.94 4.43
CA GLY A 246 165.12 -1.35 3.08
C GLY A 246 166.58 -1.01 2.72
N THR A 247 167.38 -1.97 2.27
CA THR A 247 168.72 -1.87 1.64
C THR A 247 168.91 -3.08 0.71
N HIS A 248 169.25 -3.04 -0.60
CA HIS A 248 170.03 -2.13 -1.47
C HIS A 248 171.53 -2.43 -1.50
N ASP A 249 171.88 -3.44 -2.30
CA ASP A 249 173.25 -3.75 -2.76
C ASP A 249 173.13 -4.64 -4.01
N SER A 250 172.80 -4.04 -5.18
CA SER A 250 172.27 -4.85 -6.30
C SER A 250 172.51 -4.32 -7.72
N PHE A 251 173.01 -3.10 -7.94
CA PHE A 251 172.83 -2.27 -9.15
C PHE A 251 172.68 -2.92 -10.55
N GLU A 252 173.41 -3.99 -10.93
CA GLU A 252 173.15 -4.71 -12.21
C GLU A 252 171.99 -5.72 -12.13
N VAL A 253 171.89 -6.47 -11.04
CA VAL A 253 170.68 -7.25 -10.69
C VAL A 253 169.51 -6.30 -10.45
N GLU A 254 169.76 -5.08 -9.96
CA GLU A 254 168.80 -4.00 -9.85
C GLU A 254 168.38 -3.47 -11.22
N ARG A 255 169.31 -3.24 -12.17
CA ARG A 255 168.95 -2.88 -13.56
C ARG A 255 168.13 -3.97 -14.23
N SER A 256 168.55 -5.23 -14.13
CA SER A 256 167.75 -6.36 -14.62
C SER A 256 166.39 -6.44 -13.91
N ASN A 257 166.32 -6.15 -12.61
CA ASN A 257 165.07 -6.03 -11.88
C ASN A 257 164.27 -4.79 -12.28
N TYR A 258 164.86 -3.67 -12.67
CA TYR A 258 164.15 -2.47 -13.14
C TYR A 258 163.59 -2.71 -14.53
N GLU A 259 164.33 -3.36 -15.42
CA GLU A 259 163.83 -3.80 -16.74
C GLU A 259 162.72 -4.86 -16.58
N LYS A 260 162.86 -5.82 -15.65
CA LYS A 260 161.79 -6.79 -15.29
C LYS A 260 160.59 -6.12 -14.61
N LYS A 261 160.79 -5.15 -13.71
CA LYS A 261 159.73 -4.36 -13.06
C LYS A 261 159.03 -3.45 -14.07
N LEU A 262 159.74 -2.90 -15.06
CA LEU A 262 159.18 -2.10 -16.14
C LEU A 262 158.35 -2.98 -17.09
N ALA A 263 158.86 -4.16 -17.46
CA ALA A 263 158.10 -5.15 -18.24
C ALA A 263 156.87 -5.67 -17.47
N ALA A 264 157.01 -5.92 -16.16
CA ALA A 264 155.90 -6.29 -15.29
C ALA A 264 154.87 -5.14 -15.16
N ALA A 265 155.31 -3.90 -14.98
CA ALA A 265 154.46 -2.71 -14.92
C ALA A 265 153.76 -2.43 -16.26
N TYR A 266 154.40 -2.70 -17.40
CA TYR A 266 153.71 -2.65 -18.71
C TYR A 266 152.69 -3.78 -18.86
N ALA A 267 153.02 -5.01 -18.44
CA ALA A 267 152.07 -6.13 -18.45
C ALA A 267 150.90 -5.93 -17.46
N GLU A 268 151.13 -5.26 -16.34
CA GLU A 268 150.13 -4.87 -15.35
C GLU A 268 149.28 -3.71 -15.85
N ARG A 269 149.88 -2.65 -16.41
CA ARG A 269 149.18 -1.59 -17.14
C ARG A 269 148.28 -2.18 -18.24
N ASP A 270 148.76 -3.18 -18.97
CA ASP A 270 148.00 -3.77 -20.07
C ASP A 270 146.92 -4.77 -19.61
N LYS A 271 147.04 -5.33 -18.40
CA LYS A 271 145.92 -6.00 -17.70
C LYS A 271 144.89 -4.96 -17.26
N VAL A 272 145.31 -3.95 -16.49
CA VAL A 272 144.44 -2.85 -16.03
C VAL A 272 143.73 -2.17 -17.20
N MET A 273 144.39 -1.97 -18.35
CA MET A 273 143.76 -1.42 -19.56
C MET A 273 142.75 -2.37 -20.23
N LYS A 274 142.88 -3.69 -20.07
CA LYS A 274 141.87 -4.67 -20.49
C LYS A 274 140.70 -4.71 -19.51
N ASP A 275 140.98 -4.71 -18.21
CA ASP A 275 139.97 -4.75 -17.16
C ASP A 275 139.15 -3.45 -17.12
N LEU A 276 139.79 -2.29 -17.34
CA LEU A 276 139.14 -0.98 -17.49
C LEU A 276 138.29 -0.94 -18.77
N LYS A 277 138.74 -1.52 -19.89
CA LYS A 277 137.90 -1.69 -21.09
C LYS A 277 136.70 -2.59 -20.82
N ARG A 278 136.88 -3.72 -20.13
CA ARG A 278 135.80 -4.64 -19.74
C ARG A 278 134.81 -3.97 -18.80
N LEU A 279 135.27 -3.18 -17.83
CA LEU A 279 134.42 -2.43 -16.92
C LEU A 279 133.63 -1.34 -17.64
N ARG A 280 134.26 -0.59 -18.56
CA ARG A 280 133.55 0.38 -19.43
C ARG A 280 132.49 -0.30 -20.28
N GLN A 281 132.81 -1.45 -20.88
CA GLN A 281 131.86 -2.22 -21.69
C GLN A 281 130.68 -2.70 -20.85
N HIS A 282 130.92 -3.29 -19.68
CA HIS A 282 129.86 -3.73 -18.76
C HIS A 282 129.01 -2.56 -18.21
N LEU A 283 129.63 -1.40 -17.96
CA LEU A 283 128.89 -0.19 -17.56
C LEU A 283 128.00 0.33 -18.70
N LEU A 284 128.48 0.31 -19.95
CA LEU A 284 127.69 0.68 -21.13
C LEU A 284 126.56 -0.32 -21.40
N GLU A 285 126.82 -1.62 -21.30
CA GLU A 285 125.81 -2.69 -21.39
C GLU A 285 124.75 -2.55 -20.30
N LYS A 286 125.14 -2.18 -19.07
CA LYS A 286 124.19 -1.89 -17.99
C LYS A 286 123.39 -0.61 -18.27
N GLU A 287 124.04 0.47 -18.71
CA GLU A 287 123.38 1.73 -19.06
C GLU A 287 122.37 1.54 -20.20
N GLN A 288 122.70 0.70 -21.18
CA GLN A 288 121.79 0.28 -22.25
C GLN A 288 120.62 -0.56 -21.72
N ALA A 289 120.88 -1.59 -20.91
CA ALA A 289 119.83 -2.44 -20.34
C ALA A 289 118.90 -1.68 -19.38
N ASP A 290 119.45 -0.78 -18.55
CA ASP A 290 118.68 0.13 -17.70
C ASP A 290 117.84 1.10 -18.56
N SER A 291 118.37 1.61 -19.69
CA SER A 291 117.64 2.47 -20.62
C SER A 291 116.51 1.74 -21.36
N GLU A 292 116.76 0.53 -21.86
CA GLU A 292 115.74 -0.35 -22.46
C GLU A 292 114.63 -0.69 -21.46
N LYS A 293 115.00 -0.95 -20.19
CA LYS A 293 114.02 -1.15 -19.12
C LYS A 293 113.20 0.12 -18.86
N MET A 294 113.83 1.30 -18.81
CA MET A 294 113.10 2.57 -18.64
C MET A 294 112.15 2.85 -19.81
N GLU A 295 112.51 2.46 -21.04
CA GLU A 295 111.60 2.56 -22.20
C GLU A 295 110.42 1.56 -22.09
N GLN A 296 110.67 0.34 -21.62
CA GLN A 296 109.62 -0.67 -21.37
C GLN A 296 108.68 -0.24 -20.24
N ASP A 297 109.22 0.23 -19.11
CA ASP A 297 108.46 0.78 -17.99
C ASP A 297 107.62 1.99 -18.46
N SER A 298 108.19 2.89 -19.26
CA SER A 298 107.48 4.07 -19.80
C SER A 298 106.34 3.68 -20.76
N LYS A 299 106.50 2.62 -21.56
CA LYS A 299 105.43 2.08 -22.42
C LYS A 299 104.33 1.45 -21.58
N LEU A 300 104.68 0.68 -20.56
CA LEU A 300 103.72 0.06 -19.64
C LEU A 300 102.93 1.12 -18.86
N ILE A 301 103.58 2.20 -18.40
CA ILE A 301 102.92 3.33 -17.75
C ILE A 301 101.90 3.98 -18.70
N ALA A 302 102.31 4.32 -19.94
CA ALA A 302 101.41 4.93 -20.93
C ALA A 302 100.21 4.02 -21.26
N GLU A 303 100.43 2.71 -21.42
CA GLU A 303 99.34 1.74 -21.61
C GLU A 303 98.38 1.65 -20.40
N LEU A 304 98.90 1.76 -19.17
CA LEU A 304 98.08 1.74 -17.96
C LEU A 304 97.31 3.05 -17.78
N GLU A 305 97.90 4.19 -18.12
CA GLU A 305 97.24 5.49 -18.16
C GLU A 305 96.12 5.53 -19.21
N GLU A 306 96.35 5.02 -20.42
CA GLU A 306 95.30 4.91 -21.45
C GLU A 306 94.14 4.03 -20.97
N LYS A 307 94.43 2.85 -20.40
CA LYS A 307 93.40 1.93 -19.87
C LYS A 307 92.64 2.53 -18.69
N ALA A 308 93.30 3.27 -17.80
CA ALA A 308 92.67 3.98 -16.69
C ALA A 308 91.76 5.12 -17.19
N ASN A 309 92.24 5.94 -18.13
CA ASN A 309 91.46 7.02 -18.73
C ASN A 309 90.24 6.49 -19.49
N ALA A 310 90.40 5.42 -20.29
CA ALA A 310 89.29 4.77 -20.98
C ALA A 310 88.25 4.20 -20.00
N SER A 311 88.69 3.58 -18.90
CA SER A 311 87.82 3.10 -17.84
C SER A 311 87.07 4.24 -17.14
N MET A 312 87.74 5.36 -16.86
CA MET A 312 87.12 6.55 -16.25
C MET A 312 86.07 7.20 -17.16
N VAL A 313 86.32 7.28 -18.47
CA VAL A 313 85.33 7.78 -19.45
C VAL A 313 84.13 6.84 -19.53
N GLN A 314 84.34 5.52 -19.51
CA GLN A 314 83.25 4.54 -19.48
C GLN A 314 82.42 4.65 -18.19
N ALA A 315 83.07 4.80 -17.03
CA ALA A 315 82.39 5.01 -15.74
C ALA A 315 81.53 6.28 -15.77
N MET A 316 82.09 7.41 -16.19
CA MET A 316 81.36 8.68 -16.31
C MET A 316 80.16 8.58 -17.28
N GLN A 317 80.30 7.86 -18.40
CA GLN A 317 79.19 7.64 -19.33
C GLN A 317 78.09 6.75 -18.73
N LEU A 318 78.45 5.73 -17.96
CA LEU A 318 77.51 4.87 -17.24
C LEU A 318 76.79 5.64 -16.12
N GLU A 319 77.49 6.46 -15.36
CA GLU A 319 76.91 7.36 -14.35
C GLU A 319 75.93 8.36 -14.98
N GLN A 320 76.31 8.98 -16.10
CA GLN A 320 75.42 9.89 -16.84
C GLN A 320 74.16 9.17 -17.35
N ASN A 321 74.33 7.96 -17.90
CA ASN A 321 73.20 7.15 -18.40
C ASN A 321 72.28 6.71 -17.25
N LEU A 322 72.84 6.35 -16.09
CA LEU A 322 72.11 5.98 -14.88
C LEU A 322 71.35 7.17 -14.31
N ALA A 323 71.98 8.35 -14.22
CA ALA A 323 71.32 9.58 -13.77
C ALA A 323 70.14 9.96 -14.69
N GLN A 324 70.31 9.87 -16.02
CA GLN A 324 69.21 10.07 -16.96
C GLN A 324 68.10 9.01 -16.83
N ALA A 325 68.45 7.75 -16.55
CA ALA A 325 67.46 6.70 -16.34
C ALA A 325 66.64 6.93 -15.07
N LEU A 326 67.29 7.28 -13.96
CA LEU A 326 66.62 7.64 -12.70
C LEU A 326 65.73 8.87 -12.87
N GLN A 327 66.18 9.91 -13.58
CA GLN A 327 65.35 11.09 -13.85
C GLN A 327 64.11 10.72 -14.67
N LYS A 328 64.27 9.96 -15.77
CA LYS A 328 63.13 9.49 -16.59
C LYS A 328 62.17 8.62 -15.78
N GLN A 329 62.68 7.80 -14.86
CA GLN A 329 61.85 6.99 -13.95
C GLN A 329 61.08 7.86 -12.94
N ALA A 330 61.71 8.90 -12.39
CA ALA A 330 61.05 9.87 -11.50
C ALA A 330 59.95 10.66 -12.25
N ASP A 331 60.26 11.21 -13.44
CA ASP A 331 59.30 11.92 -14.29
C ASP A 331 58.07 11.06 -14.64
N MET A 332 58.29 9.77 -14.94
CA MET A 332 57.21 8.82 -15.22
C MET A 332 56.41 8.47 -13.96
N SER A 333 57.07 8.31 -12.81
CA SER A 333 56.38 8.06 -11.55
C SER A 333 55.53 9.25 -11.10
N GLN A 334 56.00 10.48 -11.32
CA GLN A 334 55.24 11.70 -11.05
C GLN A 334 54.00 11.76 -11.93
N LYS A 335 54.14 11.61 -13.26
CA LYS A 335 53.01 11.62 -14.21
C LYS A 335 51.97 10.54 -13.89
N PHE A 336 52.40 9.36 -13.45
CA PHE A 336 51.49 8.31 -13.01
C PHE A 336 50.75 8.68 -11.72
N SER A 337 51.40 9.34 -10.76
CA SER A 337 50.76 9.87 -9.56
C SER A 337 49.73 10.95 -9.89
N GLU A 338 50.10 11.92 -10.75
CA GLU A 338 49.19 12.99 -11.23
C GLU A 338 47.96 12.40 -11.94
N GLN A 339 48.16 11.40 -12.81
CA GLN A 339 47.06 10.70 -13.50
C GLN A 339 46.17 9.90 -12.52
N LEU A 340 46.77 9.26 -11.52
CA LEU A 340 46.05 8.53 -10.47
C LEU A 340 45.24 9.48 -9.57
N GLU A 341 45.79 10.64 -9.21
CA GLU A 341 45.09 11.68 -8.48
C GLU A 341 43.94 12.28 -9.29
N ALA A 342 44.16 12.61 -10.57
CA ALA A 342 43.10 13.09 -11.46
C ALA A 342 41.97 12.06 -11.62
N SER A 343 42.30 10.78 -11.77
CA SER A 343 41.33 9.67 -11.79
C SER A 343 40.55 9.56 -10.48
N ASN A 344 41.23 9.61 -9.32
CA ASN A 344 40.59 9.60 -8.01
C ASN A 344 39.66 10.81 -7.81
N GLN A 345 40.03 12.00 -8.26
CA GLN A 345 39.17 13.18 -8.23
C GLN A 345 37.92 12.99 -9.10
N GLN A 346 38.05 12.42 -10.31
CA GLN A 346 36.90 12.09 -11.16
C GLN A 346 35.98 11.05 -10.49
N ILE A 347 36.54 10.00 -9.87
CA ILE A 347 35.78 9.00 -9.10
C ILE A 347 35.01 9.66 -7.94
N ILE A 348 35.62 10.62 -7.22
CA ILE A 348 34.95 11.38 -6.15
C ILE A 348 33.81 12.24 -6.71
N VAL A 349 34.01 12.92 -7.84
CA VAL A 349 32.94 13.72 -8.50
C VAL A 349 31.80 12.82 -9.00
N LEU A 350 32.10 11.67 -9.59
CA LEU A 350 31.10 10.69 -10.03
C LEU A 350 30.32 10.09 -8.86
N LYS A 351 30.99 9.74 -7.74
CA LYS A 351 30.33 9.30 -6.51
C LYS A 351 29.41 10.36 -5.91
N ARG A 352 29.81 11.64 -5.92
CA ARG A 352 28.95 12.76 -5.49
C ARG A 352 27.73 12.94 -6.40
N LYS A 353 27.91 12.84 -7.73
CA LYS A 353 26.80 12.87 -8.70
C LYS A 353 25.83 11.72 -8.50
N LEU A 354 26.34 10.50 -8.30
CA LEU A 354 25.52 9.31 -8.02
C LEU A 354 24.70 9.48 -6.73
N ALA A 355 25.32 9.94 -5.63
CA ALA A 355 24.61 10.20 -4.38
C ALA A 355 23.53 11.30 -4.51
N ALA A 356 23.80 12.35 -5.30
CA ALA A 356 22.79 13.36 -5.61
C ALA A 356 21.62 12.80 -6.44
N CYS A 357 21.89 11.93 -7.42
CA CYS A 357 20.83 11.26 -8.18
C CYS A 357 20.00 10.28 -7.31
N MET A 358 20.63 9.51 -6.42
CA MET A 358 19.91 8.60 -5.52
C MET A 358 19.01 9.37 -4.55
N SER A 359 19.51 10.42 -3.89
CA SER A 359 18.68 11.27 -3.01
C SER A 359 17.57 12.02 -3.75
N ALA A 360 17.77 12.37 -5.03
CA ALA A 360 16.70 12.90 -5.88
C ALA A 360 15.63 11.85 -6.23
N SER A 361 16.01 10.58 -6.40
CA SER A 361 15.06 9.47 -6.54
C SER A 361 14.29 9.27 -5.24
N GLU A 362 14.96 9.12 -4.10
CA GLU A 362 14.36 8.93 -2.78
C GLU A 362 13.34 10.06 -2.45
N SER A 363 13.66 11.31 -2.82
CA SER A 363 12.72 12.44 -2.74
C SER A 363 11.48 12.21 -3.61
N LYS A 364 11.65 11.80 -4.87
CA LYS A 364 10.54 11.53 -5.80
C LYS A 364 9.70 10.33 -5.40
N ASP A 365 10.31 9.28 -4.86
CA ASP A 365 9.63 8.11 -4.31
C ASP A 365 8.77 8.52 -3.09
N SER A 366 9.26 9.44 -2.25
CA SER A 366 8.47 10.02 -1.16
C SER A 366 7.32 10.93 -1.64
N GLU A 367 7.52 11.70 -2.73
CA GLU A 367 6.47 12.49 -3.37
C GLU A 367 5.37 11.61 -3.97
N LEU A 368 5.75 10.51 -4.63
CA LEU A 368 4.83 9.52 -5.19
C LEU A 368 4.02 8.81 -4.09
N LEU A 369 4.67 8.42 -2.98
CA LEU A 369 3.98 7.82 -1.83
C LEU A 369 2.98 8.79 -1.20
N ASN A 370 3.35 10.07 -1.05
CA ASN A 370 2.44 11.12 -0.56
C ASN A 370 1.27 11.36 -1.52
N LEU A 371 1.51 11.37 -2.83
CA LEU A 371 0.46 11.49 -3.84
C LEU A 371 -0.48 10.28 -3.85
N GLN A 372 0.06 9.05 -3.70
CA GLN A 372 -0.73 7.83 -3.59
C GLN A 372 -1.60 7.84 -2.33
N ALA A 373 -1.07 8.33 -1.19
CA ALA A 373 -1.84 8.50 0.04
C ALA A 373 -2.96 9.55 -0.13
N ALA A 374 -2.67 10.70 -0.75
CA ALA A 374 -3.66 11.74 -1.04
C ALA A 374 -4.76 11.27 -2.01
N LEU A 375 -4.41 10.48 -3.04
CA LEU A 375 -5.38 9.84 -3.94
C LEU A 375 -6.23 8.81 -3.20
N GLY A 376 -5.63 7.97 -2.35
CA GLY A 376 -6.36 7.02 -1.51
C GLY A 376 -7.36 7.70 -0.57
N GLN A 377 -6.96 8.82 0.06
CA GLN A 377 -7.84 9.65 0.87
C GLN A 377 -8.97 10.27 0.02
N TYR A 378 -8.67 10.79 -1.17
CA TYR A 378 -9.67 11.36 -2.08
C TYR A 378 -10.70 10.32 -2.53
N TYR A 379 -10.30 9.08 -2.83
CA TYR A 379 -11.24 8.00 -3.14
C TYR A 379 -12.12 7.64 -1.95
N ALA A 380 -11.57 7.56 -0.74
CA ALA A 380 -12.35 7.34 0.49
C ALA A 380 -13.33 8.48 0.79
N GLU A 381 -12.94 9.74 0.53
CA GLU A 381 -13.81 10.92 0.66
C GLU A 381 -14.93 10.92 -0.39
N CYS A 382 -14.63 10.51 -1.64
CA CYS A 382 -15.64 10.33 -2.68
C CYS A 382 -16.65 9.24 -2.29
N GLU A 383 -16.20 8.08 -1.80
CA GLU A 383 -17.11 7.02 -1.39
C GLU A 383 -17.97 7.45 -0.18
N ALA A 384 -17.38 8.12 0.81
CA ALA A 384 -18.11 8.68 1.95
C ALA A 384 -19.16 9.71 1.51
N LYS A 385 -18.82 10.58 0.57
CA LYS A 385 -19.74 11.56 -0.03
C LYS A 385 -20.89 10.89 -0.78
N ASP A 386 -20.62 9.83 -1.54
CA ASP A 386 -21.66 9.11 -2.29
C ASP A 386 -22.60 8.33 -1.35
N ARG A 387 -22.09 7.76 -0.26
CA ARG A 387 -22.89 7.18 0.84
C ARG A 387 -23.79 8.25 1.50
N LEU A 388 -23.22 9.40 1.87
CA LEU A 388 -24.00 10.53 2.41
C LEU A 388 -25.04 11.05 1.40
N HIS A 389 -24.76 11.00 0.10
CA HIS A 389 -25.72 11.40 -0.93
C HIS A 389 -26.87 10.39 -1.09
N THR A 390 -26.62 9.08 -0.97
CA THR A 390 -27.70 8.07 -0.99
C THR A 390 -28.57 8.17 0.27
N GLU A 391 -27.97 8.33 1.46
CA GLU A 391 -28.67 8.57 2.73
C GLU A 391 -29.54 9.84 2.69
N LEU A 392 -29.00 10.94 2.17
CA LEU A 392 -29.75 12.18 1.96
C LEU A 392 -30.91 11.98 0.96
N SER A 393 -30.73 11.12 -0.05
CA SER A 393 -31.80 10.78 -1.01
C SER A 393 -32.91 9.91 -0.40
N SER A 394 -32.61 9.03 0.57
CA SER A 394 -33.62 8.27 1.31
C SER A 394 -34.35 9.15 2.31
N ALA A 395 -33.62 9.98 3.08
CA ALA A 395 -34.21 10.93 4.01
C ALA A 395 -35.17 11.91 3.32
N ARG A 396 -34.85 12.36 2.09
CA ARG A 396 -35.78 13.15 1.26
C ARG A 396 -37.05 12.36 0.89
N LYS A 397 -36.91 11.12 0.41
CA LYS A 397 -38.07 10.26 0.07
C LYS A 397 -38.95 9.96 1.30
N GLU A 398 -38.38 9.91 2.49
CA GLU A 398 -39.12 9.74 3.75
C GLU A 398 -39.82 11.03 4.17
N LEU A 399 -39.16 12.19 4.04
CA LEU A 399 -39.79 13.50 4.22
C LEU A 399 -40.96 13.71 3.25
N ASP A 400 -40.81 13.34 1.98
CA ASP A 400 -41.87 13.43 0.96
C ASP A 400 -43.08 12.55 1.34
N LYS A 401 -42.84 11.28 1.73
CA LYS A 401 -43.89 10.37 2.24
C LYS A 401 -44.60 10.93 3.46
N LEU A 402 -43.88 11.48 4.44
CA LEU A 402 -44.45 12.08 5.64
C LEU A 402 -45.25 13.36 5.30
N SER A 403 -44.78 14.16 4.33
CA SER A 403 -45.53 15.29 3.77
C SER A 403 -46.87 14.83 3.18
N ASP A 404 -46.86 13.75 2.39
CA ASP A 404 -48.06 13.28 1.71
C ASP A 404 -49.04 12.59 2.69
N GLN A 405 -48.53 11.85 3.68
CA GLN A 405 -49.34 11.36 4.80
C GLN A 405 -49.99 12.52 5.59
N LEU A 406 -49.25 13.61 5.84
CA LEU A 406 -49.75 14.79 6.53
C LEU A 406 -50.83 15.52 5.69
N LYS A 407 -50.67 15.62 4.37
CA LYS A 407 -51.71 16.14 3.47
C LYS A 407 -52.98 15.27 3.53
N ILE A 408 -52.85 13.95 3.40
CA ILE A 408 -53.98 13.01 3.46
C ILE A 408 -54.71 13.12 4.80
N ALA A 409 -53.97 13.20 5.92
CA ALA A 409 -54.55 13.38 7.25
C ALA A 409 -55.26 14.74 7.40
N ASN A 410 -54.67 15.81 6.88
CA ASN A 410 -55.29 17.15 6.86
C ASN A 410 -56.57 17.17 6.02
N ASP A 411 -56.54 16.60 4.81
CA ASP A 411 -57.70 16.57 3.90
C ASP A 411 -58.85 15.75 4.53
N ALA A 412 -58.53 14.60 5.13
CA ALA A 412 -59.48 13.81 5.92
C ALA A 412 -60.03 14.58 7.13
N MET A 413 -59.21 15.39 7.81
CA MET A 413 -59.68 16.28 8.89
C MET A 413 -60.66 17.34 8.34
N THR A 414 -60.36 17.99 7.21
CA THR A 414 -61.32 18.94 6.61
C THR A 414 -62.61 18.27 6.14
N LEU A 415 -62.57 16.98 5.76
CA LEU A 415 -63.77 16.21 5.46
C LEU A 415 -64.60 15.98 6.72
N LYS A 416 -63.96 15.59 7.84
CA LYS A 416 -64.63 15.37 9.12
C LYS A 416 -65.20 16.65 9.74
N ASP A 417 -64.54 17.80 9.58
CA ASP A 417 -65.12 19.08 10.00
C ASP A 417 -66.32 19.49 9.11
N LYS A 418 -66.31 19.21 7.80
CA LYS A 418 -67.49 19.39 6.93
C LYS A 418 -68.64 18.46 7.32
N GLU A 419 -68.38 17.16 7.54
CA GLU A 419 -69.40 16.21 8.01
C GLU A 419 -70.03 16.66 9.34
N LYS A 420 -69.21 17.19 10.25
CA LYS A 420 -69.64 17.76 11.54
C LYS A 420 -70.45 19.03 11.36
N GLU A 421 -70.10 19.93 10.43
CA GLU A 421 -70.91 21.10 10.08
C GLU A 421 -72.27 20.68 9.49
N ASP A 422 -72.28 19.70 8.58
CA ASP A 422 -73.47 19.05 8.02
C ASP A 422 -74.38 18.48 9.11
N ILE A 423 -73.81 17.80 10.11
CA ILE A 423 -74.53 17.24 11.27
C ILE A 423 -75.08 18.35 12.17
N LEU A 424 -74.31 19.42 12.40
CA LEU A 424 -74.74 20.58 13.19
C LEU A 424 -75.89 21.34 12.50
N GLU A 425 -75.87 21.51 11.17
CA GLU A 425 -77.00 22.09 10.44
C GLU A 425 -78.24 21.18 10.50
N LYS A 426 -78.07 19.86 10.29
CA LYS A 426 -79.17 18.89 10.41
C LYS A 426 -79.79 18.95 11.80
N LEU A 427 -78.97 18.98 12.86
CA LEU A 427 -79.40 19.09 14.26
C LEU A 427 -80.09 20.44 14.54
N ALA A 428 -79.56 21.56 14.04
CA ALA A 428 -80.20 22.87 14.15
C ALA A 428 -81.55 22.91 13.42
N SER A 429 -81.67 22.26 12.25
CA SER A 429 -82.93 22.14 11.51
C SER A 429 -83.97 21.29 12.25
N GLN A 430 -83.53 20.21 12.92
CA GLN A 430 -84.38 19.37 13.75
C GLN A 430 -84.82 20.11 15.02
N GLN A 431 -83.90 20.83 15.68
CA GLN A 431 -84.21 21.65 16.85
C GLN A 431 -85.21 22.78 16.52
N LYS A 432 -85.08 23.40 15.34
CA LYS A 432 -86.05 24.37 14.82
C LYS A 432 -87.43 23.71 14.62
N LYS A 433 -87.51 22.57 13.94
CA LYS A 433 -88.77 21.80 13.77
C LYS A 433 -89.37 21.37 15.11
N PHE A 434 -88.55 20.94 16.07
CA PHE A 434 -88.98 20.57 17.42
C PHE A 434 -89.54 21.77 18.18
N SER A 435 -88.90 22.94 18.12
CA SER A 435 -89.41 24.17 18.74
C SER A 435 -90.75 24.62 18.14
N GLN A 436 -90.91 24.50 16.81
CA GLN A 436 -92.17 24.78 16.12
C GLN A 436 -93.27 23.78 16.51
N SER A 437 -92.95 22.49 16.60
CA SER A 437 -93.88 21.45 17.06
C SER A 437 -94.22 21.56 18.55
N GLN A 438 -93.28 22.00 19.39
CA GLN A 438 -93.54 22.34 20.80
C GLN A 438 -94.49 23.54 20.90
N GLU A 439 -94.30 24.56 20.08
CA GLU A 439 -95.18 25.74 20.04
C GLU A 439 -96.58 25.43 19.48
N GLN A 440 -96.68 24.53 18.48
CA GLN A 440 -97.96 23.98 18.04
C GLN A 440 -98.66 23.18 19.14
N ARG A 441 -97.91 22.37 19.92
CA ARG A 441 -98.45 21.66 21.09
C ARG A 441 -98.95 22.62 22.16
N ARG A 442 -98.19 23.67 22.53
CA ARG A 442 -98.68 24.71 23.47
C ARG A 442 -99.98 25.37 23.02
N LYS A 443 -100.14 25.62 21.71
CA LYS A 443 -101.37 26.19 21.14
C LYS A 443 -102.53 25.22 21.25
N LEU A 444 -102.34 23.96 20.85
CA LEU A 444 -103.35 22.91 21.00
C LEU A 444 -103.70 22.63 22.48
N GLU A 445 -102.72 22.71 23.39
CA GLU A 445 -102.94 22.61 24.84
C GLU A 445 -103.76 23.80 25.36
N ALA A 446 -103.47 25.03 24.92
CA ALA A 446 -104.24 26.22 25.25
C ALA A 446 -105.68 26.15 24.69
N ASP A 447 -105.85 25.69 23.46
CA ASP A 447 -107.15 25.48 22.82
C ASP A 447 -107.96 24.37 23.51
N VAL A 448 -107.32 23.26 23.89
CA VAL A 448 -107.96 22.19 24.69
C VAL A 448 -108.33 22.69 26.08
N LEU A 449 -107.52 23.53 26.72
CA LEU A 449 -107.88 24.17 27.99
C LEU A 449 -109.01 25.20 27.83
N MET A 450 -109.07 25.93 26.71
CA MET A 450 -110.17 26.83 26.38
C MET A 450 -111.47 26.05 26.13
N MET A 451 -111.42 24.99 25.33
CA MET A 451 -112.56 24.09 25.09
C MET A 451 -113.03 23.41 26.36
N ARG A 452 -112.11 22.96 27.23
CA ARG A 452 -112.46 22.42 28.57
C ARG A 452 -113.17 23.45 29.43
N ARG A 453 -112.68 24.70 29.51
CA ARG A 453 -113.36 25.79 30.25
C ARG A 453 -114.73 26.12 29.66
N ALA A 454 -114.88 26.16 28.34
CA ALA A 454 -116.16 26.41 27.68
C ALA A 454 -117.18 25.27 27.93
N LEU A 455 -116.70 24.02 27.94
CA LEU A 455 -117.50 22.84 28.29
C LEU A 455 -117.84 22.79 29.78
N GLU A 456 -116.93 23.18 30.66
CA GLU A 456 -117.18 23.32 32.10
C GLU A 456 -118.20 24.43 32.40
N GLN A 457 -118.14 25.55 31.67
CA GLN A 457 -119.15 26.62 31.73
C GLN A 457 -120.52 26.17 31.19
N SER A 458 -120.57 25.40 30.10
CA SER A 458 -121.84 24.90 29.55
C SER A 458 -122.46 23.81 30.44
N LEU A 459 -121.66 22.91 31.01
CA LEU A 459 -122.09 21.97 32.05
C LEU A 459 -122.55 22.69 33.32
N SER A 460 -121.84 23.74 33.76
CA SER A 460 -122.25 24.54 34.92
C SER A 460 -123.57 25.27 34.69
N ARG A 461 -123.81 25.75 33.46
CA ARG A 461 -125.11 26.32 33.04
C ARG A 461 -126.20 25.24 32.99
N LEU A 462 -125.90 24.05 32.48
CA LEU A 462 -126.85 22.95 32.37
C LEU A 462 -127.25 22.40 33.75
N ASN A 463 -126.29 22.15 34.65
CA ASN A 463 -126.58 21.74 36.02
C ASN A 463 -127.42 22.79 36.77
N ARG A 464 -127.11 24.09 36.61
CA ARG A 464 -127.96 25.18 37.14
C ARG A 464 -129.38 25.22 36.55
N MET A 465 -129.63 24.56 35.42
CA MET A 465 -130.94 24.45 34.79
C MET A 465 -131.63 23.10 35.06
N SER A 466 -130.91 22.07 35.53
CA SER A 466 -131.45 20.73 35.80
C SER A 466 -131.61 20.39 37.29
N SER A 467 -130.94 21.11 38.21
CA SER A 467 -131.06 20.85 39.65
C SER A 467 -132.41 21.24 40.27
N ASP A 468 -133.26 21.99 39.54
CA ASP A 468 -134.50 22.60 40.08
C ASP A 468 -135.79 21.84 39.70
N SER A 469 -135.73 20.87 38.76
CA SER A 469 -136.93 20.24 38.17
C SER A 469 -137.34 18.89 38.77
N ASP A 470 -136.39 18.08 39.22
CA ASP A 470 -136.57 16.61 39.20
C ASP A 470 -137.16 15.99 40.49
N PHE A 471 -137.48 16.78 41.51
CA PHE A 471 -137.86 16.28 42.85
C PHE A 471 -139.27 16.63 43.37
N HIS A 472 -140.15 17.19 42.53
CA HIS A 472 -141.47 17.67 42.96
C HIS A 472 -142.63 17.10 42.11
N VAL A 473 -143.08 15.88 42.43
CA VAL A 473 -144.37 15.37 41.94
C VAL A 473 -145.51 16.15 42.63
N ASP A 474 -146.37 16.81 41.85
CA ASP A 474 -147.45 17.64 42.42
C ASP A 474 -148.37 16.81 43.32
N ARG A 475 -148.40 17.19 44.61
CA ARG A 475 -149.26 16.62 45.65
C ARG A 475 -150.73 16.56 45.23
N ARG A 476 -151.21 17.48 44.39
CA ARG A 476 -152.57 17.48 43.84
C ARG A 476 -152.82 16.29 42.90
N ILE A 477 -151.83 15.89 42.11
CA ILE A 477 -151.92 14.72 41.22
C ILE A 477 -151.99 13.45 42.05
N VAL A 478 -151.11 13.30 43.06
CA VAL A 478 -151.09 12.14 43.96
C VAL A 478 -152.40 12.02 44.75
N ILE A 479 -152.92 13.11 45.32
CA ILE A 479 -154.21 13.13 46.00
C ILE A 479 -155.35 12.76 45.03
N LYS A 480 -155.37 13.31 43.82
CA LYS A 480 -156.43 13.05 42.85
C LYS A 480 -156.43 11.59 42.38
N LEU A 481 -155.24 10.98 42.19
CA LEU A 481 -155.09 9.55 41.93
C LEU A 481 -155.69 8.72 43.08
N LEU A 482 -155.32 9.00 44.34
CA LEU A 482 -155.87 8.29 45.51
C LEU A 482 -157.40 8.42 45.60
N VAL A 483 -157.93 9.63 45.42
CA VAL A 483 -159.38 9.87 45.43
C VAL A 483 -160.06 9.09 44.31
N THR A 484 -159.52 9.05 43.09
CA THR A 484 -160.09 8.24 42.01
C THR A 484 -160.03 6.74 42.26
N TYR A 485 -158.98 6.23 42.90
CA TYR A 485 -158.83 4.80 43.23
C TYR A 485 -159.92 4.33 44.20
N PHE A 486 -160.20 5.12 45.25
CA PHE A 486 -161.30 4.82 46.18
C PHE A 486 -162.70 5.07 45.58
N GLN A 487 -162.88 6.13 44.78
CA GLN A 487 -164.19 6.44 44.17
C GLN A 487 -164.60 5.46 43.06
N ARG A 488 -163.66 4.86 42.33
CA ARG A 488 -163.91 3.90 41.23
C ARG A 488 -163.61 2.45 41.62
N GLN A 489 -164.08 2.04 42.81
CA GLN A 489 -164.07 0.64 43.28
C GLN A 489 -162.73 -0.10 43.04
N GLN A 490 -161.61 0.49 43.46
CA GLN A 490 -160.28 -0.14 43.48
C GLN A 490 -159.75 -0.56 42.09
N SER A 491 -159.96 0.26 41.06
CA SER A 491 -159.46 0.01 39.70
C SER A 491 -157.92 -0.18 39.64
N ARG A 492 -157.48 -1.40 39.32
CA ARG A 492 -156.05 -1.82 39.27
C ARG A 492 -155.16 -0.95 38.37
N GLU A 493 -155.71 -0.40 37.27
CA GLU A 493 -154.98 0.46 36.33
C GLU A 493 -154.48 1.76 36.97
N VAL A 494 -155.29 2.37 37.85
CA VAL A 494 -154.91 3.59 38.59
C VAL A 494 -153.78 3.28 39.58
N LEU A 495 -153.75 2.05 40.11
CA LEU A 495 -152.73 1.57 41.04
C LEU A 495 -151.39 1.27 40.35
N ASP A 496 -151.43 0.73 39.12
CA ASP A 496 -150.23 0.59 38.26
C ASP A 496 -149.66 1.96 37.88
N LEU A 497 -150.53 2.91 37.50
CA LEU A 497 -150.15 4.29 37.19
C LEU A 497 -149.55 5.01 38.42
N MET A 498 -150.12 4.84 39.61
CA MET A 498 -149.50 5.29 40.86
C MET A 498 -148.11 4.68 41.04
N SER A 499 -147.95 3.37 40.83
CA SER A 499 -146.66 2.71 41.07
C SER A 499 -145.53 3.24 40.18
N ARG A 500 -145.84 3.66 38.94
CA ARG A 500 -144.89 4.36 38.07
C ARG A 500 -144.68 5.81 38.46
N MET A 501 -145.73 6.56 38.81
CA MET A 501 -145.62 8.00 39.12
C MET A 501 -145.03 8.30 40.52
N LEU A 502 -145.16 7.38 41.48
CA LEU A 502 -144.54 7.48 42.80
C LEU A 502 -143.22 6.68 42.91
N GLY A 503 -142.88 5.88 41.89
CA GLY A 503 -141.61 5.16 41.83
C GLY A 503 -141.48 4.00 42.83
N PHE A 504 -142.57 3.31 43.16
CA PHE A 504 -142.55 2.15 44.06
C PHE A 504 -141.54 1.09 43.60
N SER A 505 -140.89 0.40 44.53
CA SER A 505 -140.01 -0.74 44.21
C SER A 505 -140.79 -1.91 43.61
N ASP A 506 -140.12 -2.87 42.97
CA ASP A 506 -140.82 -4.03 42.40
C ASP A 506 -141.34 -4.99 43.48
N GLU A 507 -140.73 -5.01 44.67
CA GLU A 507 -141.25 -5.68 45.87
C GLU A 507 -142.53 -5.01 46.38
N GLU A 508 -142.58 -3.68 46.42
CA GLU A 508 -143.78 -2.92 46.81
C GLU A 508 -144.94 -3.16 45.83
N LYS A 509 -144.66 -3.16 44.51
CA LYS A 509 -145.64 -3.55 43.47
C LYS A 509 -146.13 -5.00 43.64
N GLN A 510 -145.28 -5.89 44.14
CA GLN A 510 -145.61 -7.30 44.37
C GLN A 510 -146.48 -7.47 45.62
N ALA A 511 -146.22 -6.74 46.70
CA ALA A 511 -147.08 -6.70 47.89
C ALA A 511 -148.48 -6.11 47.60
N ILE A 512 -148.55 -5.16 46.67
CA ILE A 512 -149.80 -4.56 46.17
C ILE A 512 -150.45 -5.43 45.05
N GLY A 513 -149.81 -6.53 44.67
CA GLY A 513 -150.40 -7.62 43.90
C GLY A 513 -150.62 -7.32 42.41
N LEU A 514 -149.67 -6.65 41.74
CA LEU A 514 -149.88 -6.11 40.39
C LEU A 514 -149.33 -6.93 39.20
N ALA A 515 -148.21 -7.65 39.31
CA ALA A 515 -147.57 -8.27 38.14
C ALA A 515 -146.91 -9.65 38.37
N GLN A 516 -147.15 -10.55 37.42
CA GLN A 516 -146.45 -11.82 37.18
C GLN A 516 -146.42 -12.04 35.64
N GLN A 517 -145.34 -12.63 35.09
CA GLN A 517 -145.00 -12.76 33.65
C GLN A 517 -144.42 -11.48 32.98
N GLY A 518 -143.61 -11.64 31.91
CA GLY A 518 -143.51 -10.58 30.88
C GLY A 518 -142.17 -10.16 30.23
N ALA A 519 -141.17 -11.04 30.04
CA ALA A 519 -140.09 -10.96 29.02
C ALA A 519 -139.50 -9.62 28.50
N GLY A 520 -138.15 -9.50 28.49
CA GLY A 520 -137.43 -9.08 27.26
C GLY A 520 -136.22 -8.12 27.32
N LYS A 521 -135.07 -8.61 26.82
CA LYS A 521 -133.95 -7.91 26.11
C LYS A 521 -133.25 -6.69 26.74
N GLY A 522 -131.93 -6.80 26.91
CA GLY A 522 -131.01 -5.67 27.08
C GLY A 522 -129.58 -5.93 26.56
N VAL A 523 -129.15 -5.13 25.57
CA VAL A 523 -127.79 -4.56 25.30
C VAL A 523 -126.56 -5.44 25.65
N VAL A 524 -125.73 -5.98 24.74
CA VAL A 524 -125.13 -5.51 23.47
C VAL A 524 -124.07 -4.40 23.60
N ARG A 525 -122.78 -4.78 23.78
CA ARG A 525 -121.63 -3.94 23.38
C ARG A 525 -120.38 -4.81 23.12
N GLY A 526 -119.78 -4.71 21.92
CA GLY A 526 -118.54 -5.41 21.58
C GLY A 526 -118.51 -5.97 20.16
N VAL A 527 -118.41 -5.12 19.15
CA VAL A 527 -118.13 -5.57 17.76
C VAL A 527 -116.63 -5.79 17.63
N LEU A 528 -116.20 -7.05 17.66
CA LEU A 528 -114.80 -7.45 17.52
C LEU A 528 -114.65 -8.31 16.25
N GLY A 529 -114.42 -7.64 15.12
CA GLY A 529 -114.44 -8.22 13.78
C GLY A 529 -113.06 -8.57 13.23
N LEU A 530 -112.82 -9.86 13.04
CA LEU A 530 -111.75 -10.46 12.22
C LEU A 530 -112.26 -10.63 10.75
N PRO A 531 -111.45 -11.08 9.76
CA PRO A 531 -109.99 -11.29 9.73
C PRO A 531 -109.26 -10.65 8.51
N GLY A 532 -107.92 -10.62 8.54
CA GLY A 532 -107.06 -10.39 7.37
C GLY A 532 -105.59 -10.68 7.66
N ARG A 533 -104.87 -11.35 6.74
CA ARG A 533 -103.41 -11.64 6.82
C ARG A 533 -102.67 -10.74 5.79
N PHE A 534 -101.35 -10.50 5.79
CA PHE A 534 -100.17 -11.17 6.37
C PHE A 534 -98.98 -10.16 6.48
N VAL A 535 -97.98 -10.44 7.35
CA VAL A 535 -96.57 -9.94 7.33
C VAL A 535 -96.34 -8.41 7.45
N GLY A 536 -95.41 -7.94 8.31
CA GLY A 536 -95.08 -6.49 8.34
C GLY A 536 -94.13 -5.88 9.37
N SER A 537 -93.58 -6.61 10.35
CA SER A 537 -92.64 -6.07 11.38
C SER A 537 -93.25 -5.07 12.39
N LEU A 538 -92.40 -4.58 13.32
CA LEU A 538 -92.62 -3.65 14.44
C LEU A 538 -93.74 -4.00 15.45
N LEU A 539 -93.32 -4.44 16.65
CA LEU A 539 -93.87 -3.93 17.93
C LEU A 539 -92.85 -4.06 19.08
N LYS A 540 -92.26 -2.93 19.51
CA LYS A 540 -92.12 -2.65 20.95
C LYS A 540 -91.96 -1.16 21.26
N SER A 541 -92.89 -0.63 22.05
CA SER A 541 -92.75 0.64 22.78
C SER A 541 -91.66 0.48 23.85
N GLY A 542 -90.90 1.50 24.28
CA GLY A 542 -91.09 2.93 24.09
C GLY A 542 -91.65 3.60 25.36
N SER A 543 -90.77 3.88 26.33
CA SER A 543 -90.84 5.00 27.29
C SER A 543 -89.59 5.02 28.17
N SER A 544 -89.05 6.22 28.40
CA SER A 544 -88.03 6.52 29.42
C SER A 544 -88.73 7.09 30.68
N PRO A 545 -88.08 7.24 31.85
CA PRO A 545 -87.21 8.40 32.05
C PRO A 545 -85.93 8.20 32.87
N ALA A 546 -84.91 8.99 32.52
CA ALA A 546 -83.89 9.60 33.38
C ALA A 546 -82.86 8.70 34.14
N ALA A 547 -81.69 8.52 33.51
CA ALA A 547 -80.39 8.38 34.18
C ALA A 547 -79.28 9.02 33.33
N MET A 548 -78.10 9.26 33.92
CA MET A 548 -76.90 9.84 33.28
C MET A 548 -76.12 8.77 32.46
N PRO A 549 -75.17 9.17 31.57
CA PRO A 549 -74.91 8.41 30.35
C PRO A 549 -74.08 7.14 30.56
N LEU A 550 -74.38 6.13 29.75
CA LEU A 550 -73.52 4.99 29.48
C LEU A 550 -73.40 4.81 27.96
N SER A 551 -72.26 4.28 27.52
CA SER A 551 -71.92 4.00 26.13
C SER A 551 -72.96 3.08 25.46
N GLU A 552 -73.36 3.41 24.23
CA GLU A 552 -73.91 2.42 23.30
C GLU A 552 -72.86 2.15 22.20
N THR A 553 -72.62 0.86 21.99
CA THR A 553 -71.72 0.26 21.01
C THR A 553 -72.49 -0.16 19.74
N ASP A 554 -71.82 -0.88 18.85
CA ASP A 554 -72.43 -1.82 17.91
C ASP A 554 -73.16 -1.28 16.67
N ASP A 555 -72.35 -0.71 15.76
CA ASP A 555 -72.48 -0.97 14.31
C ASP A 555 -71.44 -2.03 13.86
N GLN A 556 -71.07 -2.97 14.75
CA GLN A 556 -70.27 -4.15 14.39
C GLN A 556 -71.20 -5.23 13.84
N SER A 557 -71.05 -5.59 12.57
CA SER A 557 -71.83 -6.67 11.96
C SER A 557 -71.51 -8.02 12.61
N PHE A 558 -72.45 -8.97 12.54
CA PHE A 558 -72.14 -10.38 12.80
C PHE A 558 -70.99 -10.88 11.90
N SER A 559 -70.83 -10.30 10.70
CA SER A 559 -69.67 -10.54 9.84
C SER A 559 -68.36 -10.02 10.46
N ASP A 560 -68.37 -8.84 11.06
CA ASP A 560 -67.17 -8.22 11.65
C ASP A 560 -66.78 -8.93 12.95
N LEU A 561 -67.76 -9.28 13.80
CA LEU A 561 -67.54 -10.11 14.98
C LEU A 561 -67.03 -11.52 14.64
N TRP A 562 -67.43 -12.07 13.49
CA TRP A 562 -66.90 -13.35 13.02
C TRP A 562 -65.51 -13.21 12.37
N ILE A 563 -65.21 -12.09 11.72
CA ILE A 563 -63.87 -11.75 11.23
C ILE A 563 -62.90 -11.53 12.41
N ASP A 564 -63.31 -10.79 13.43
CA ASP A 564 -62.55 -10.61 14.68
C ASP A 564 -62.38 -11.94 15.42
N PHE A 565 -63.39 -12.82 15.42
CA PHE A 565 -63.26 -14.18 15.95
C PHE A 565 -62.22 -15.00 15.16
N LEU A 566 -62.23 -14.95 13.82
CA LEU A 566 -61.28 -15.68 12.98
C LEU A 566 -59.86 -15.10 13.04
N LEU A 567 -59.71 -13.78 13.13
CA LEU A 567 -58.43 -13.11 13.39
C LEU A 567 -57.89 -13.48 14.76
N LYS A 568 -58.75 -13.52 15.79
CA LYS A 568 -58.36 -13.88 17.15
C LYS A 568 -58.06 -15.38 17.29
N GLU A 569 -58.81 -16.27 16.64
CA GLU A 569 -58.51 -17.71 16.63
C GLU A 569 -57.22 -18.00 15.85
N SER A 570 -56.94 -17.27 14.77
CA SER A 570 -55.67 -17.41 14.04
C SER A 570 -54.48 -16.83 14.82
N GLU A 571 -54.58 -15.65 15.42
CA GLU A 571 -53.56 -15.09 16.31
C GLU A 571 -53.32 -16.00 17.54
N GLU A 572 -54.37 -16.59 18.10
CA GLU A 572 -54.25 -17.51 19.24
C GLU A 572 -53.79 -18.92 18.83
N ARG A 573 -53.89 -19.30 17.55
CA ARG A 573 -53.20 -20.47 16.98
C ARG A 573 -51.71 -20.17 16.79
N GLU A 574 -51.37 -19.05 16.15
CA GLU A 574 -49.98 -18.62 15.96
C GLU A 574 -49.24 -18.45 17.30
N LYS A 575 -49.93 -17.95 18.33
CA LYS A 575 -49.41 -17.89 19.72
C LYS A 575 -49.25 -19.26 20.37
N ARG A 576 -50.10 -20.26 20.07
CA ARG A 576 -49.89 -21.64 20.54
C ARG A 576 -48.72 -22.31 19.81
N ASP A 577 -48.62 -22.11 18.50
CA ASP A 577 -47.59 -22.72 17.66
C ASP A 577 -46.21 -22.12 17.94
N SER A 578 -46.11 -20.80 18.20
CA SER A 578 -44.87 -20.15 18.65
C SER A 578 -44.47 -20.56 20.08
N LEU A 579 -45.40 -20.62 21.03
CA LEU A 579 -45.12 -21.13 22.37
C LEU A 579 -44.74 -22.62 22.37
N ALA A 580 -45.29 -23.42 21.46
CA ALA A 580 -44.89 -24.82 21.25
C ALA A 580 -43.50 -24.94 20.61
N ALA A 581 -43.13 -24.03 19.70
CA ALA A 581 -41.79 -23.97 19.12
C ALA A 581 -40.73 -23.60 20.17
N ASP A 582 -40.95 -22.53 20.95
CA ASP A 582 -40.02 -22.11 22.01
C ASP A 582 -39.89 -23.18 23.11
N ALA A 583 -41.01 -23.79 23.53
CA ALA A 583 -40.99 -24.90 24.49
C ALA A 583 -40.29 -26.16 23.96
N SER A 584 -40.17 -26.33 22.63
CA SER A 584 -39.43 -27.43 22.00
C SER A 584 -37.93 -27.14 21.87
N ALA A 585 -37.52 -25.87 21.97
CA ALA A 585 -36.11 -25.45 21.88
C ALA A 585 -35.41 -25.34 23.25
N SER A 586 -36.16 -25.41 24.36
CA SER A 586 -35.69 -24.98 25.69
C SER A 586 -35.75 -26.04 26.80
N ASN A 587 -35.61 -27.34 26.50
CA ASN A 587 -35.57 -28.36 27.57
C ASN A 587 -34.74 -29.64 27.26
N SER A 588 -33.41 -29.51 27.24
CA SER A 588 -32.49 -30.67 27.30
C SER A 588 -31.10 -30.34 27.85
N ASN A 589 -30.93 -30.30 29.18
CA ASN A 589 -30.00 -31.19 29.90
C ASN A 589 -29.87 -30.89 31.41
N ASN A 590 -29.52 -31.95 32.15
CA ASN A 590 -29.27 -32.11 33.59
C ASN A 590 -30.50 -32.62 34.37
N GLU A 591 -30.45 -33.72 35.13
CA GLU A 591 -29.37 -34.63 35.60
C GLU A 591 -30.03 -35.99 36.01
N PRO A 592 -29.32 -37.06 36.46
CA PRO A 592 -28.08 -37.68 35.94
C PRO A 592 -28.22 -39.23 35.83
N SER A 593 -27.08 -39.93 35.67
CA SER A 593 -26.85 -41.32 36.15
C SER A 593 -27.31 -42.55 35.33
N SER A 594 -26.34 -43.09 34.57
CA SER A 594 -25.91 -44.51 34.60
C SER A 594 -26.61 -45.60 33.74
N THR A 595 -25.86 -46.71 33.61
CA THR A 595 -26.18 -48.07 33.13
C THR A 595 -26.39 -48.37 31.63
N MET A 596 -25.38 -49.05 31.07
CA MET A 596 -25.44 -50.37 30.37
C MET A 596 -26.14 -50.53 28.99
N ASP A 597 -25.28 -50.68 27.98
CA ASP A 597 -25.14 -51.89 27.12
C ASP A 597 -25.92 -52.17 25.80
N LEU A 598 -25.14 -52.79 24.89
CA LEU A 598 -25.47 -53.85 23.90
C LEU A 598 -26.20 -53.58 22.54
N LEU A 599 -25.45 -53.91 21.47
CA LEU A 599 -25.86 -54.65 20.23
C LEU A 599 -26.44 -53.94 18.96
N LYS A 600 -25.50 -53.29 18.22
CA LYS A 600 -25.14 -53.49 16.78
C LYS A 600 -25.26 -54.97 16.28
N PRO A 601 -25.34 -55.37 14.95
CA PRO A 601 -25.07 -54.65 13.67
C PRO A 601 -26.02 -54.87 12.43
N ARG A 602 -25.88 -54.03 11.39
CA ARG A 602 -25.58 -54.36 9.94
C ARG A 602 -25.59 -53.07 9.10
N SER A 603 -24.49 -52.58 8.52
CA SER A 603 -23.79 -52.96 7.25
C SER A 603 -24.59 -52.61 5.98
N PHE A 604 -24.06 -51.92 4.96
CA PHE A 604 -22.68 -51.81 4.44
C PHE A 604 -22.36 -50.41 3.83
N SER A 605 -21.05 -50.06 3.73
CA SER A 605 -20.32 -49.12 2.83
C SER A 605 -21.04 -47.96 2.10
N ASP A 606 -20.40 -46.79 1.85
CA ASP A 606 -18.94 -46.53 1.78
C ASP A 606 -18.52 -45.19 2.45
N SER A 607 -17.21 -44.96 2.57
CA SER A 607 -16.61 -44.14 3.63
C SER A 607 -15.82 -42.91 3.16
N GLY A 608 -16.04 -41.78 3.83
CA GLY A 608 -15.06 -40.71 3.94
C GLY A 608 -15.36 -39.80 5.13
N TYR A 609 -14.42 -39.68 6.08
CA TYR A 609 -14.30 -38.54 7.00
C TYR A 609 -12.91 -38.45 7.64
N GLU A 610 -12.62 -37.21 8.04
CA GLU A 610 -11.57 -36.64 8.88
C GLU A 610 -11.04 -37.45 10.08
N HIS A 611 -9.92 -36.95 10.63
CA HIS A 611 -9.67 -36.99 12.08
C HIS A 611 -9.28 -35.57 12.56
N LYS A 612 -9.72 -35.20 13.78
CA LYS A 612 -9.47 -33.90 14.45
C LYS A 612 -9.09 -34.09 15.93
N ASN A 613 -8.76 -32.97 16.59
CA ASN A 613 -8.47 -32.75 18.02
C ASN A 613 -7.04 -33.19 18.40
N VAL A 614 -6.33 -32.55 19.34
CA VAL A 614 -6.72 -32.05 20.68
C VAL A 614 -6.39 -30.55 20.90
N ASP A 615 -6.86 -30.02 22.03
CA ASP A 615 -7.14 -28.62 22.36
C ASP A 615 -6.06 -27.82 23.16
N ASP A 616 -6.36 -26.53 23.35
CA ASP A 616 -6.13 -25.66 24.52
C ASP A 616 -4.70 -25.21 24.93
N PHE A 617 -4.50 -23.88 25.07
CA PHE A 617 -4.26 -23.25 26.39
C PHE A 617 -4.29 -21.69 26.36
N SER A 618 -5.25 -21.12 27.11
CA SER A 618 -5.27 -19.85 27.90
C SER A 618 -4.44 -18.58 27.55
N THR A 619 -5.06 -17.43 27.88
CA THR A 619 -4.52 -16.05 27.83
C THR A 619 -3.51 -15.70 28.94
N PRO A 620 -2.84 -14.54 28.89
CA PRO A 620 -3.13 -13.51 29.91
C PRO A 620 -3.26 -12.06 29.39
N ASN A 621 -3.58 -11.14 30.29
CA ASN A 621 -4.26 -9.86 30.01
C ASN A 621 -3.40 -8.60 30.33
N ARG A 622 -3.50 -7.58 29.45
CA ARG A 622 -3.80 -6.15 29.75
C ARG A 622 -3.27 -5.50 31.04
N LEU A 623 -2.58 -4.36 30.90
CA LEU A 623 -2.59 -3.10 31.71
C LEU A 623 -1.50 -2.14 31.12
N LYS A 624 -1.53 -0.80 31.20
CA LYS A 624 -2.59 0.22 31.04
C LYS A 624 -1.92 1.62 31.00
N ASP A 625 -2.57 2.58 30.35
CA ASP A 625 -2.56 4.04 30.57
C ASP A 625 -1.35 4.74 31.24
N LEU A 626 -0.78 5.75 30.57
CA LEU A 626 -0.88 7.15 31.02
C LEU A 626 -0.64 8.12 29.85
N SER A 627 -1.15 9.34 29.95
CA SER A 627 -1.20 10.34 28.86
C SER A 627 -0.98 11.77 29.39
N PHE A 628 -1.04 12.78 28.51
CA PHE A 628 -0.86 14.23 28.74
C PHE A 628 0.60 14.72 29.00
N VAL A 629 1.02 15.94 28.63
CA VAL A 629 0.66 16.86 27.51
C VAL A 629 1.66 18.05 27.45
N ASN A 630 1.62 18.87 26.39
CA ASN A 630 2.27 20.20 26.21
C ASN A 630 3.80 20.29 26.02
N GLY A 631 4.20 21.11 25.04
CA GLY A 631 5.44 21.91 25.08
C GLY A 631 5.17 23.33 25.60
N PRO A 632 6.18 24.23 25.69
CA PRO A 632 6.32 25.21 24.60
C PRO A 632 7.78 25.66 24.31
N SER A 633 7.94 26.62 23.40
CA SER A 633 9.21 27.18 22.91
C SER A 633 9.97 28.08 23.91
N SER A 634 11.30 28.24 23.75
CA SER A 634 11.92 29.52 23.30
C SER A 634 13.42 29.68 23.64
N ARG A 635 14.26 29.84 22.58
CA ARG A 635 15.38 30.80 22.41
C ARG A 635 16.11 31.35 23.65
N TYR A 636 17.45 31.20 23.71
CA TYR A 636 18.43 32.31 23.83
C TYR A 636 19.89 31.93 23.48
N GLN A 637 20.76 32.94 23.42
CA GLN A 637 22.22 32.94 23.14
C GLN A 637 23.02 32.21 24.25
N GLY A 638 24.32 31.88 24.15
CA GLY A 638 25.38 32.12 23.14
C GLY A 638 26.72 32.43 23.83
N GLY A 639 27.86 32.39 23.13
CA GLY A 639 29.17 32.88 23.64
C GLY A 639 30.39 31.98 23.39
N ASP A 640 31.54 32.60 23.14
CA ASP A 640 32.85 31.99 22.84
C ASP A 640 33.79 31.95 24.06
N SER A 641 34.76 31.02 24.06
CA SER A 641 36.14 31.08 24.64
C SER A 641 36.70 29.63 24.63
N VAL A 642 37.86 29.24 24.11
CA VAL A 642 39.24 29.80 24.15
C VAL A 642 39.91 29.62 25.52
N GLY A 643 41.10 29.01 25.52
CA GLY A 643 41.94 28.65 26.68
C GLY A 643 42.14 27.14 26.79
N SER A 644 43.29 26.51 26.46
CA SER A 644 44.67 26.62 27.00
C SER A 644 44.86 25.99 28.39
N SER A 645 45.99 25.38 28.77
CA SER A 645 47.14 24.76 28.06
C SER A 645 48.14 24.32 29.14
N GLU A 646 48.64 23.08 29.12
CA GLU A 646 49.78 22.54 29.91
C GLU A 646 49.92 21.07 29.47
N PHE A 647 51.07 20.45 29.15
CA PHE A 647 52.51 20.67 29.32
C PHE A 647 53.22 20.55 27.92
N SER A 648 54.36 21.16 27.53
CA SER A 648 55.62 21.63 28.18
C SER A 648 56.56 20.47 28.61
N ASN A 649 57.86 20.35 28.30
CA ASN A 649 58.85 20.97 27.40
C ASN A 649 60.07 19.96 27.31
N VAL A 650 61.20 20.09 26.61
CA VAL A 650 61.90 21.12 25.80
C VAL A 650 62.78 20.38 24.75
N PRO A 651 63.31 20.99 23.67
CA PRO A 651 64.03 20.27 22.58
C PRO A 651 65.56 20.45 22.63
N LEU A 652 66.29 19.98 21.61
CA LEU A 652 67.24 20.82 20.87
C LEU A 652 67.59 20.25 19.47
N ASN A 653 68.10 21.12 18.60
CA ASN A 653 68.39 20.85 17.18
C ASN A 653 69.81 21.35 16.86
N LEU A 654 70.59 20.61 16.06
CA LEU A 654 71.88 21.07 15.54
C LEU A 654 72.29 20.32 14.26
N SER A 655 72.57 21.08 13.20
CA SER A 655 73.12 20.62 11.93
C SER A 655 74.45 21.34 11.66
N PRO A 656 75.48 20.66 11.12
CA PRO A 656 76.63 21.29 10.50
C PRO A 656 76.54 21.21 8.96
N ASN A 657 76.81 22.34 8.29
CA ASN A 657 77.07 22.42 6.85
C ASN A 657 78.60 22.46 6.60
N PRO A 658 79.10 22.18 5.38
CA PRO A 658 80.52 21.87 5.14
C PRO A 658 81.41 23.06 4.74
N SER A 659 82.71 22.75 4.59
CA SER A 659 83.79 23.46 3.88
C SER A 659 84.86 24.21 4.69
N LEU A 660 86.10 24.20 4.16
CA LEU A 660 87.36 24.83 4.60
C LEU A 660 87.91 24.31 5.96
N ALA A 661 89.20 23.97 6.11
CA ALA A 661 90.40 24.35 5.34
C ALA A 661 91.44 23.22 5.20
N GLN A 662 92.54 23.50 4.49
CA GLN A 662 93.70 22.60 4.26
C GLN A 662 94.78 22.73 5.35
N SER A 663 95.74 21.78 5.36
CA SER A 663 97.03 21.79 6.10
C SER A 663 96.93 21.68 7.63
N TYR A 664 97.82 20.98 8.36
CA TYR A 664 99.25 20.71 8.15
C TYR A 664 99.70 19.28 8.53
N LEU A 665 100.94 18.94 8.16
CA LEU A 665 101.68 17.72 8.48
C LEU A 665 101.62 17.28 9.96
N ARG A 666 101.47 15.96 10.21
CA ARG A 666 102.63 15.09 10.48
C ARG A 666 102.35 13.61 10.18
#